data_AF-A0A1H6DTZ7-F1
#
_entry.id   AF-A0A1H6DTZ7-F1
#
_cell.length_a   1.000
_cell.length_b   1.000
_cell.length_c   1.000
_cell.angle_alpha   90.00
_cell.angle_beta   90.00
_cell.angle_gamma   90.00
#
_symmetry.space_group_name_H-M   'P 1'
#
loop_
_entity.id
_entity.type
_entity.pdbx_description
1 polymer ?
#
loop_
_entity_poly.entity_id
_entity_poly.type
_entity_poly.pdbx_seq_one_letter_code
_entity_poly.pdbx_strand_id
1 'polypeptide(L)'
;MAAIEAEWALWGVASDSDGDYTVLACSDGRLRPGHFRQLITRFSPGTPEAEGALPRVTIGAVDVSKVPHLGMALQTLEHGQVLEATTTRFFFFPFQALGETRAAYLTLYEHLSRVELPGSGTGPLITVEPPALDPAAVAEELRDAEPDAAQAAALLARGRRVCVTQAEAASLEERLRFLDGVAAWLPYGYRAKLTATTWANSATPHRLRLFFARHAGGDGITAMPWRGAAPAPADPAVEDEHLAPLRVAIGRLGGAAVIDRLASDVTPHSCDDPEPAVRALAEMTRSLRVPDGELGLDELRTLFGGGPAPVDGPDLPAVRRALVRMIRLAEPQDWPLIERWWRELADEDATALFAAMTDGCRRSLWSGERTGFEAELLLAYRHGRGDEFLASLVAPPDEPAEAAERGARAAAGLVHDSVLVPGATAGHPRTLRAVLDHPLVLCAFVARISAVGRDRLGEGLLWLLSAPAEDPQLLVVLCDALAADDPDPLTPERLRRLTAAGRGCLAALLEGAAALERLHLVLGPFGELLAAGRLSASDSRYWAERLGALSPADPAAVGAIDVLLLALGERPTLPWSLTPGTTGDYRKGALGIWRLPWPDGGGPAPAVAALRERPDVQRSEGARELLAILEETADAPASRPRPPSPVQAEDRSRATVTIGEEAPFLQGADAVVHQLCMGYRRGLTLDTCVRRLDADTWPPTAALAVAVVRGLAPALVEHGASPEIAQDWSVELTRRLASGDFGRGLGRRFRRELLTAVTTDVRDRLALLSAAADEGPPLSGTHRQDLQAVHAELDRLLARSPSGERPQHIRYRKADRH
;
A
#
# COMPACT_ATOMS: atom_id res chain seq x y z
N MET A 1 22.70 -0.47 -10.32
CA MET A 1 23.60 -1.49 -10.90
C MET A 1 24.88 -1.45 -10.12
N ALA A 2 25.47 -2.61 -9.79
CA ALA A 2 26.74 -2.66 -9.05
C ALA A 2 27.89 -2.91 -10.03
N ALA A 3 29.00 -2.21 -9.83
CA ALA A 3 30.19 -2.32 -10.65
C ALA A 3 31.09 -3.48 -10.18
N ILE A 4 31.69 -4.19 -11.14
CA ILE A 4 32.55 -5.35 -10.89
C ILE A 4 33.94 -5.06 -11.45
N GLU A 5 34.96 -5.14 -10.60
CA GLU A 5 36.35 -5.00 -11.01
C GLU A 5 36.94 -6.35 -11.46
N ALA A 6 37.69 -6.31 -12.56
CA ALA A 6 38.34 -7.45 -13.19
C ALA A 6 39.85 -7.23 -13.29
N GLU A 7 40.62 -8.21 -12.81
CA GLU A 7 42.03 -8.34 -13.17
C GLU A 7 42.12 -8.98 -14.56
N TRP A 8 43.13 -8.63 -15.35
CA TRP A 8 43.20 -9.08 -16.74
C TRP A 8 44.63 -9.43 -17.19
N ALA A 9 44.72 -10.22 -18.26
CA ALA A 9 45.97 -10.50 -18.97
C ALA A 9 45.74 -10.68 -20.47
N LEU A 10 46.72 -10.26 -21.26
CA LEU A 10 46.83 -10.53 -22.68
C LEU A 10 47.86 -11.63 -22.91
N TRP A 11 47.44 -12.72 -23.54
CA TRP A 11 48.27 -13.89 -23.81
C TRP A 11 48.37 -14.15 -25.32
N GLY A 12 49.59 -14.26 -25.84
CA GLY A 12 49.85 -14.38 -27.27
C GLY A 12 51.33 -14.65 -27.55
N VAL A 13 51.73 -14.56 -28.82
CA VAL A 13 53.11 -14.69 -29.26
C VAL A 13 53.74 -13.29 -29.30
N ALA A 14 54.91 -13.12 -28.69
CA ALA A 14 55.62 -11.84 -28.72
C ALA A 14 56.24 -11.61 -30.10
N SER A 15 56.29 -10.36 -30.58
CA SER A 15 56.83 -10.04 -31.91
C SER A 15 58.33 -10.38 -32.08
N ASP A 16 59.03 -10.66 -30.97
CA ASP A 16 60.45 -10.96 -30.87
C ASP A 16 60.76 -12.39 -30.37
N SER A 17 59.74 -13.27 -30.17
CA SER A 17 59.93 -14.63 -29.68
C SER A 17 59.88 -15.70 -30.79
N ASP A 18 60.49 -16.85 -30.52
CA ASP A 18 60.59 -18.02 -31.42
C ASP A 18 59.25 -18.81 -31.55
N GLY A 19 58.11 -18.11 -31.41
CA GLY A 19 56.76 -18.68 -31.48
C GLY A 19 56.15 -19.11 -30.14
N ASP A 20 56.87 -18.98 -29.03
CA ASP A 20 56.37 -19.34 -27.71
C ASP A 20 55.32 -18.35 -27.20
N TYR A 21 54.19 -18.90 -26.74
CA TYR A 21 53.11 -18.13 -26.14
C TYR A 21 53.47 -17.67 -24.71
N THR A 22 53.25 -16.39 -24.42
CA THR A 22 53.52 -15.77 -23.12
C THR A 22 52.46 -14.72 -22.74
N VAL A 23 52.52 -14.21 -21.52
CA VAL A 23 51.75 -13.03 -21.10
C VAL A 23 52.43 -11.79 -21.66
N LEU A 24 51.76 -11.10 -22.59
CA LEU A 24 52.23 -9.88 -23.23
C LEU A 24 51.99 -8.65 -22.34
N ALA A 25 50.81 -8.61 -21.70
CA ALA A 25 50.42 -7.54 -20.78
C ALA A 25 49.50 -8.07 -19.67
N CYS A 26 49.43 -7.38 -18.53
CA CYS A 26 48.44 -7.69 -17.49
C CYS A 26 48.04 -6.50 -16.63
N SER A 27 46.96 -6.63 -15.86
CA SER A 27 46.58 -5.61 -14.88
C SER A 27 47.65 -5.42 -13.79
N ASP A 28 47.69 -4.23 -13.20
CA ASP A 28 48.50 -3.83 -12.04
C ASP A 28 47.91 -4.29 -10.68
N GLY A 29 46.96 -5.22 -10.71
CA GLY A 29 46.26 -5.80 -9.56
C GLY A 29 47.10 -6.73 -8.67
N ARG A 30 46.50 -7.81 -8.16
CA ARG A 30 47.16 -8.77 -7.25
C ARG A 30 47.85 -9.89 -8.00
N LEU A 31 47.32 -10.26 -9.16
CA LEU A 31 47.89 -11.27 -10.03
C LEU A 31 49.12 -10.72 -10.75
N ARG A 32 50.03 -11.63 -11.07
CA ARG A 32 51.30 -11.35 -11.75
C ARG A 32 51.37 -12.22 -13.01
N PRO A 33 52.23 -11.91 -14.00
CA PRO A 33 52.30 -12.68 -15.23
C PRO A 33 52.46 -14.20 -15.02
N GLY A 34 53.23 -14.61 -14.00
CA GLY A 34 53.37 -16.03 -13.64
C GLY A 34 52.07 -16.69 -13.15
N HIS A 35 51.22 -15.95 -12.42
CA HIS A 35 49.91 -16.44 -11.96
C HIS A 35 48.98 -16.61 -13.16
N PHE A 36 48.88 -15.61 -14.05
CA PHE A 36 48.06 -15.69 -15.26
C PHE A 36 48.47 -16.85 -16.16
N ARG A 37 49.79 -17.07 -16.36
CA ARG A 37 50.31 -18.23 -17.10
C ARG A 37 49.79 -19.54 -16.54
N GLN A 38 49.87 -19.74 -15.23
CA GLN A 38 49.36 -20.94 -14.57
C GLN A 38 47.85 -21.11 -14.72
N LEU A 39 47.08 -20.02 -14.62
CA LEU A 39 45.62 -20.05 -14.75
C LEU A 39 45.17 -20.38 -16.17
N ILE A 40 45.73 -19.68 -17.16
CA ILE A 40 45.39 -19.85 -18.58
C ILE A 40 45.75 -21.27 -19.04
N THR A 41 46.93 -21.78 -18.68
CA THR A 41 47.36 -23.13 -19.07
C THR A 41 46.51 -24.22 -18.39
N ARG A 42 46.09 -24.04 -17.13
CA ARG A 42 45.27 -25.00 -16.39
C ARG A 42 43.90 -25.25 -17.03
N PHE A 43 43.30 -24.23 -17.64
CA PHE A 43 41.98 -24.32 -18.28
C PHE A 43 42.05 -24.28 -19.81
N SER A 44 43.23 -24.61 -20.37
CA SER A 44 43.39 -24.65 -21.83
C SER A 44 42.46 -25.69 -22.46
N PRO A 45 41.58 -25.30 -23.41
CA PRO A 45 40.70 -26.21 -24.12
C PRO A 45 41.40 -26.94 -25.29
N GLY A 46 42.73 -26.86 -25.39
CA GLY A 46 43.52 -27.44 -26.49
C GLY A 46 43.57 -26.58 -27.75
N THR A 47 44.30 -27.03 -28.77
CA THR A 47 44.47 -26.29 -30.04
C THR A 47 43.13 -26.23 -30.82
N PRO A 48 42.72 -25.08 -31.36
CA PRO A 48 41.50 -24.98 -32.17
C PRO A 48 41.70 -25.70 -33.52
N GLU A 49 40.92 -26.75 -33.79
CA GLU A 49 41.11 -27.65 -34.97
C GLU A 49 39.98 -27.58 -36.02
N ALA A 50 38.99 -26.68 -35.87
CA ALA A 50 37.81 -26.64 -36.74
C ALA A 50 37.47 -25.22 -37.23
N GLU A 51 36.90 -25.13 -38.44
CA GLU A 51 36.17 -23.93 -38.89
C GLU A 51 35.02 -23.66 -37.90
N GLY A 52 34.95 -22.43 -37.37
CA GLY A 52 33.99 -22.07 -36.31
C GLY A 52 34.44 -22.42 -34.88
N ALA A 53 35.67 -22.90 -34.67
CA ALA A 53 36.26 -23.08 -33.35
C ALA A 53 36.72 -21.76 -32.69
N LEU A 54 36.87 -20.70 -33.49
CA LEU A 54 37.20 -19.34 -33.04
C LEU A 54 36.17 -18.35 -33.61
N PRO A 55 35.82 -17.28 -32.89
CA PRO A 55 36.22 -16.97 -31.51
C PRO A 55 35.67 -17.99 -30.50
N ARG A 56 36.43 -18.29 -29.43
CA ARG A 56 35.96 -19.14 -28.33
C ARG A 56 36.10 -18.45 -26.98
N VAL A 57 35.21 -18.82 -26.08
CA VAL A 57 35.14 -18.32 -24.71
C VAL A 57 35.29 -19.50 -23.76
N THR A 58 36.19 -19.36 -22.79
CA THR A 58 36.42 -20.38 -21.75
C THR A 58 36.22 -19.77 -20.37
N ILE A 59 35.36 -20.40 -19.58
CA ILE A 59 35.06 -20.08 -18.20
C ILE A 59 35.90 -21.00 -17.30
N GLY A 60 36.79 -20.41 -16.52
CA GLY A 60 37.61 -21.08 -15.52
C GLY A 60 37.15 -20.74 -14.10
N ALA A 61 37.43 -21.63 -13.17
CA ALA A 61 37.11 -21.45 -11.75
C ALA A 61 38.32 -21.80 -10.89
N VAL A 62 38.74 -20.87 -10.03
CA VAL A 62 39.92 -21.08 -9.17
C VAL A 62 39.78 -20.34 -7.85
N ASP A 63 40.41 -20.86 -6.80
CA ASP A 63 40.49 -20.17 -5.52
C ASP A 63 41.81 -19.39 -5.44
N VAL A 64 41.71 -18.09 -5.20
CA VAL A 64 42.85 -17.22 -4.89
C VAL A 64 42.77 -16.88 -3.42
N SER A 65 43.75 -17.32 -2.63
CA SER A 65 43.75 -17.15 -1.17
C SER A 65 42.46 -17.64 -0.50
N LYS A 66 41.95 -18.79 -0.94
CA LYS A 66 40.69 -19.42 -0.48
C LYS A 66 39.41 -18.66 -0.86
N VAL A 67 39.50 -17.60 -1.67
CA VAL A 67 38.34 -16.89 -2.21
C VAL A 67 38.07 -17.38 -3.63
N PRO A 68 36.85 -17.85 -3.94
CA PRO A 68 36.52 -18.29 -5.29
C PRO A 68 36.52 -17.12 -6.27
N HIS A 69 37.11 -17.35 -7.42
CA HIS A 69 37.18 -16.42 -8.53
C HIS A 69 36.78 -17.11 -9.82
N LEU A 70 36.15 -16.33 -10.69
CA LEU A 70 35.75 -16.75 -12.03
C LEU A 70 36.67 -16.10 -13.06
N GLY A 71 37.24 -16.92 -13.93
CA GLY A 71 38.01 -16.47 -15.09
C GLY A 71 37.21 -16.60 -16.38
N MET A 72 37.30 -15.61 -17.27
CA MET A 72 36.75 -15.67 -18.62
C MET A 72 37.85 -15.36 -19.63
N ALA A 73 38.18 -16.36 -20.46
CA ALA A 73 39.18 -16.26 -21.53
C ALA A 73 38.49 -16.09 -22.88
N LEU A 74 38.80 -15.03 -23.61
CA LEU A 74 38.32 -14.74 -24.97
C LEU A 74 39.47 -14.95 -25.94
N GLN A 75 39.42 -16.01 -26.74
CA GLN A 75 40.46 -16.31 -27.73
C GLN A 75 39.97 -16.01 -29.15
N THR A 76 40.78 -15.25 -29.88
CA THR A 76 40.52 -14.77 -31.25
C THR A 76 41.73 -15.01 -32.16
N LEU A 77 41.50 -15.04 -33.47
CA LEU A 77 42.57 -15.01 -34.48
C LEU A 77 43.10 -13.58 -34.64
N GLU A 78 44.41 -13.41 -34.77
CA GLU A 78 45.00 -12.15 -35.23
C GLU A 78 45.07 -12.14 -36.76
N HIS A 79 44.51 -11.09 -37.37
CA HIS A 79 44.59 -10.87 -38.81
C HIS A 79 45.83 -10.00 -39.11
N GLY A 80 46.81 -10.54 -39.86
CA GLY A 80 47.92 -9.75 -40.40
C GLY A 80 49.35 -10.20 -40.06
N GLN A 81 49.54 -11.29 -39.29
CA GLN A 81 50.86 -11.93 -39.12
C GLN A 81 51.03 -13.11 -40.09
N VAL A 82 52.29 -13.42 -40.47
CA VAL A 82 52.64 -14.47 -41.46
C VAL A 82 52.29 -15.89 -40.98
N LEU A 83 52.08 -16.07 -39.66
CA LEU A 83 51.54 -17.27 -39.02
C LEU A 83 50.20 -16.91 -38.37
N GLU A 84 49.20 -17.80 -38.46
CA GLU A 84 47.90 -17.68 -37.79
C GLU A 84 48.05 -17.81 -36.26
N ALA A 85 48.63 -16.78 -35.62
CA ALA A 85 48.73 -16.71 -34.16
C ALA A 85 47.37 -16.36 -33.56
N THR A 86 47.08 -16.95 -32.39
CA THR A 86 45.88 -16.61 -31.62
C THR A 86 46.24 -15.69 -30.47
N THR A 87 45.32 -14.81 -30.10
CA THR A 87 45.46 -13.96 -28.92
C THR A 87 44.32 -14.24 -27.97
N THR A 88 44.64 -14.34 -26.68
CA THR A 88 43.69 -14.63 -25.60
C THR A 88 43.66 -13.46 -24.62
N ARG A 89 42.50 -12.81 -24.52
CA ARG A 89 42.22 -11.84 -23.47
C ARG A 89 41.59 -12.57 -22.29
N PHE A 90 42.24 -12.56 -21.15
CA PHE A 90 41.79 -13.24 -19.94
C PHE A 90 41.33 -12.20 -18.92
N PHE A 91 40.11 -12.36 -18.40
CA PHE A 91 39.53 -11.51 -17.36
C PHE A 91 39.20 -12.35 -16.14
N PHE A 92 39.34 -11.78 -14.95
CA PHE A 92 39.32 -12.52 -13.70
C PHE A 92 38.61 -11.74 -12.60
N PHE A 93 37.54 -12.33 -12.05
CA PHE A 93 36.57 -11.68 -11.19
C PHE A 93 36.48 -12.37 -9.81
N PRO A 94 36.37 -11.61 -8.71
CA PRO A 94 35.92 -12.16 -7.44
C PRO A 94 34.48 -12.69 -7.58
N PHE A 95 34.24 -13.95 -7.19
CA PHE A 95 32.91 -14.55 -7.37
C PHE A 95 31.82 -13.83 -6.57
N GLN A 96 32.15 -13.28 -5.40
CA GLN A 96 31.18 -12.55 -4.58
C GLN A 96 30.55 -11.37 -5.34
N ALA A 97 31.35 -10.57 -6.04
CA ALA A 97 30.87 -9.43 -6.81
C ALA A 97 29.97 -9.86 -8.00
N LEU A 98 30.26 -11.02 -8.59
CA LEU A 98 29.39 -11.65 -9.58
C LEU A 98 28.08 -12.18 -8.96
N GLY A 99 28.11 -12.66 -7.73
CA GLY A 99 26.92 -13.10 -6.98
C GLY A 99 25.97 -11.95 -6.66
N GLU A 100 26.51 -10.80 -6.24
CA GLU A 100 25.73 -9.61 -5.92
C GLU A 100 25.02 -9.02 -7.15
N THR A 101 25.67 -9.09 -8.33
CA THR A 101 25.10 -8.63 -9.61
C THR A 101 24.27 -9.68 -10.33
N ARG A 102 24.44 -10.97 -10.00
CA ARG A 102 23.83 -12.11 -10.69
C ARG A 102 24.07 -12.07 -12.21
N ALA A 103 25.29 -11.70 -12.63
CA ALA A 103 25.63 -11.56 -14.04
C ALA A 103 25.65 -12.90 -14.82
N ALA A 104 25.09 -12.90 -16.02
CA ALA A 104 25.16 -14.02 -16.96
C ALA A 104 26.48 -14.02 -17.76
N TYR A 105 26.90 -15.18 -18.27
CA TYR A 105 28.12 -15.34 -19.07
C TYR A 105 28.06 -14.57 -20.40
N LEU A 106 26.92 -14.61 -21.10
CA LEU A 106 26.73 -13.87 -22.34
C LEU A 106 26.87 -12.36 -22.10
N THR A 107 26.19 -11.85 -21.08
CA THR A 107 26.23 -10.43 -20.71
C THR A 107 27.65 -9.99 -20.34
N LEU A 108 28.39 -10.80 -19.58
CA LEU A 108 29.81 -10.54 -19.29
C LEU A 108 30.64 -10.52 -20.58
N TYR A 109 30.46 -11.50 -21.46
CA TYR A 109 31.16 -11.55 -22.73
C TYR A 109 30.89 -10.32 -23.60
N GLU A 110 29.64 -9.86 -23.70
CA GLU A 110 29.29 -8.68 -24.50
C GLU A 110 30.04 -7.44 -24.03
N HIS A 111 30.16 -7.24 -22.71
CA HIS A 111 30.92 -6.12 -22.14
C HIS A 111 32.41 -6.28 -22.39
N LEU A 112 32.97 -7.47 -22.13
CA LEU A 112 34.41 -7.74 -22.23
C LEU A 112 34.92 -7.79 -23.66
N SER A 113 34.09 -8.23 -24.61
CA SER A 113 34.47 -8.33 -26.02
C SER A 113 34.88 -6.98 -26.61
N ARG A 114 34.28 -5.88 -26.10
CA ARG A 114 34.52 -4.48 -26.48
C ARG A 114 35.70 -3.83 -25.77
N VAL A 115 36.30 -4.49 -24.77
CA VAL A 115 37.42 -3.95 -24.00
C VAL A 115 38.73 -4.14 -24.77
N GLU A 116 39.38 -3.03 -25.11
CA GLU A 116 40.74 -3.04 -25.67
C GLU A 116 41.77 -3.11 -24.54
N LEU A 117 42.70 -4.07 -24.65
CA LEU A 117 43.77 -4.24 -23.68
C LEU A 117 45.10 -3.71 -24.25
N PRO A 118 45.97 -3.13 -23.42
CA PRO A 118 47.34 -2.79 -23.81
C PRO A 118 48.07 -3.97 -24.45
N GLY A 119 48.76 -3.73 -25.58
CA GLY A 119 49.52 -4.75 -26.29
C GLY A 119 50.78 -5.23 -25.56
N SER A 120 51.29 -4.45 -24.61
CA SER A 120 52.44 -4.81 -23.77
C SER A 120 52.41 -4.10 -22.41
N GLY A 121 53.11 -4.65 -21.41
CA GLY A 121 53.33 -4.01 -20.11
C GLY A 121 52.21 -4.22 -19.09
N THR A 122 51.89 -3.19 -18.30
CA THR A 122 50.85 -3.24 -17.26
C THR A 122 49.86 -2.09 -17.37
N GLY A 123 48.61 -2.30 -16.93
CA GLY A 123 47.58 -1.24 -16.88
C GLY A 123 46.56 -1.45 -15.75
N PRO A 124 45.61 -0.51 -15.56
CA PRO A 124 44.64 -0.56 -14.46
C PRO A 124 43.67 -1.76 -14.58
N LEU A 125 42.99 -2.11 -13.49
CA LEU A 125 41.86 -3.06 -13.51
C LEU A 125 40.73 -2.55 -14.43
N ILE A 126 39.95 -3.48 -14.99
CA ILE A 126 38.80 -3.16 -15.83
C ILE A 126 37.53 -3.22 -14.98
N THR A 127 36.70 -2.19 -15.06
CA THR A 127 35.38 -2.17 -14.41
C THR A 127 34.30 -2.47 -15.43
N VAL A 128 33.39 -3.39 -15.10
CA VAL A 128 32.21 -3.71 -15.91
C VAL A 128 30.94 -3.62 -15.07
N GLU A 129 29.84 -3.23 -15.69
CA GLU A 129 28.52 -3.11 -15.06
C GLU A 129 27.49 -3.95 -15.81
N PRO A 130 27.62 -5.29 -15.81
CA PRO A 130 26.66 -6.15 -16.51
C PRO A 130 25.27 -6.02 -15.86
N PRO A 131 24.17 -5.94 -16.64
CA PRO A 131 22.85 -6.11 -16.09
C PRO A 131 22.70 -7.47 -15.41
N ALA A 132 21.85 -7.52 -14.39
CA ALA A 132 21.51 -8.77 -13.71
C ALA A 132 20.79 -9.73 -14.67
N LEU A 133 20.93 -11.03 -14.42
CA LEU A 133 20.14 -12.07 -15.07
C LEU A 133 18.65 -11.72 -14.99
N ASP A 134 17.96 -11.74 -16.14
CA ASP A 134 16.51 -11.63 -16.22
C ASP A 134 15.89 -13.05 -16.20
N PRO A 135 15.26 -13.48 -15.09
CA PRO A 135 14.71 -14.83 -14.99
C PRO A 135 13.58 -15.09 -15.99
N ALA A 136 12.82 -14.06 -16.37
CA ALA A 136 11.71 -14.20 -17.31
C ALA A 136 12.23 -14.42 -18.73
N ALA A 137 13.19 -13.59 -19.17
CA ALA A 137 13.80 -13.75 -20.49
C ALA A 137 14.44 -15.14 -20.64
N VAL A 138 15.20 -15.59 -19.64
CA VAL A 138 15.86 -16.90 -19.68
C VAL A 138 14.84 -18.06 -19.66
N ALA A 139 13.77 -17.97 -18.86
CA ALA A 139 12.73 -18.99 -18.85
C ALA A 139 11.99 -19.12 -20.18
N GLU A 140 11.73 -18.00 -20.86
CA GLU A 140 11.13 -17.98 -22.20
C GLU A 140 12.05 -18.65 -23.23
N GLU A 141 13.35 -18.30 -23.22
CA GLU A 141 14.34 -18.90 -24.11
C GLU A 141 14.46 -20.42 -23.91
N LEU A 142 14.33 -20.91 -22.68
CA LEU A 142 14.53 -22.33 -22.35
C LEU A 142 13.29 -23.21 -22.54
N ARG A 143 12.10 -22.64 -22.77
CA ARG A 143 10.85 -23.41 -22.84
C ARG A 143 10.90 -24.54 -23.87
N ASP A 144 11.45 -24.26 -25.04
CA ASP A 144 11.53 -25.18 -26.19
C ASP A 144 12.96 -25.27 -26.75
N ALA A 145 13.97 -24.96 -25.92
CA ALA A 145 15.36 -24.96 -26.36
C ALA A 145 15.87 -26.39 -26.59
N GLU A 146 16.46 -26.63 -27.77
CA GLU A 146 17.31 -27.79 -28.02
C GLU A 146 18.77 -27.33 -28.09
N PRO A 147 19.70 -28.03 -27.41
CA PRO A 147 19.50 -29.21 -26.57
C PRO A 147 18.96 -28.90 -25.16
N ASP A 148 18.50 -29.92 -24.43
CA ASP A 148 17.89 -29.78 -23.09
C ASP A 148 18.92 -29.29 -22.05
N ALA A 149 18.86 -27.99 -21.73
CA ALA A 149 19.76 -27.37 -20.76
C ALA A 149 19.51 -27.87 -19.33
N ALA A 150 18.29 -28.28 -18.98
CA ALA A 150 17.97 -28.83 -17.67
C ALA A 150 18.63 -30.21 -17.49
N GLN A 151 18.65 -31.05 -18.52
CA GLN A 151 19.38 -32.32 -18.50
C GLN A 151 20.88 -32.12 -18.28
N ALA A 152 21.49 -31.16 -18.98
CA ALA A 152 22.91 -30.84 -18.77
C ALA A 152 23.18 -30.31 -17.36
N ALA A 153 22.29 -29.47 -16.80
CA ALA A 153 22.38 -28.97 -15.42
C ALA A 153 22.35 -30.13 -14.40
N ALA A 154 21.38 -31.03 -14.54
CA ALA A 154 21.22 -32.19 -13.66
C ALA A 154 22.45 -33.10 -13.66
N LEU A 155 23.03 -33.36 -14.84
CA LEU A 155 24.27 -34.11 -14.98
C LEU A 155 25.44 -33.41 -14.28
N LEU A 156 25.57 -32.09 -14.47
CA LEU A 156 26.66 -31.30 -13.88
C LEU A 156 26.57 -31.21 -12.35
N ALA A 157 25.36 -31.10 -11.78
CA ALA A 157 25.17 -31.09 -10.33
C ALA A 157 25.63 -32.39 -9.65
N ARG A 158 25.69 -33.49 -10.40
CA ARG A 158 26.13 -34.82 -9.96
C ARG A 158 27.56 -35.17 -10.36
N GLY A 159 28.38 -34.16 -10.64
CA GLY A 159 29.79 -34.34 -10.95
C GLY A 159 30.08 -34.90 -12.34
N ARG A 160 29.06 -35.09 -13.20
CA ARG A 160 29.27 -35.62 -14.54
C ARG A 160 29.84 -34.53 -15.46
N ARG A 161 30.70 -34.95 -16.38
CA ARG A 161 31.20 -34.08 -17.46
C ARG A 161 30.28 -34.21 -18.67
N VAL A 162 29.93 -33.10 -19.27
CA VAL A 162 29.01 -33.00 -20.41
C VAL A 162 29.75 -32.42 -21.61
N CYS A 163 29.73 -33.16 -22.73
CA CYS A 163 30.25 -32.72 -24.02
C CYS A 163 29.07 -32.49 -24.97
N VAL A 164 28.91 -31.25 -25.42
CA VAL A 164 27.93 -30.90 -26.45
C VAL A 164 28.57 -31.10 -27.82
N THR A 165 27.99 -32.00 -28.62
CA THR A 165 28.50 -32.42 -29.94
C THR A 165 27.61 -31.91 -31.06
N GLN A 166 28.08 -31.94 -32.32
CA GLN A 166 27.30 -31.51 -33.49
C GLN A 166 26.89 -30.02 -33.48
N ALA A 167 27.65 -29.19 -32.77
CA ALA A 167 27.39 -27.76 -32.60
C ALA A 167 28.28 -26.87 -33.51
N GLU A 168 28.94 -27.44 -34.52
CA GLU A 168 29.87 -26.72 -35.42
C GLU A 168 29.20 -25.51 -36.07
N ALA A 169 27.93 -25.64 -36.46
CA ALA A 169 27.15 -24.58 -37.09
C ALA A 169 26.54 -23.58 -36.09
N ALA A 170 26.57 -23.87 -34.79
CA ALA A 170 26.09 -22.94 -33.76
C ALA A 170 27.07 -21.78 -33.61
N SER A 171 26.54 -20.56 -33.58
CA SER A 171 27.29 -19.34 -33.31
C SER A 171 27.84 -19.33 -31.88
N LEU A 172 28.86 -18.49 -31.64
CA LEU A 172 29.40 -18.28 -30.29
C LEU A 172 28.31 -17.85 -29.30
N GLU A 173 27.41 -16.98 -29.75
CA GLU A 173 26.32 -16.42 -28.96
C GLU A 173 25.31 -17.51 -28.55
N GLU A 174 24.88 -18.38 -29.47
CA GLU A 174 24.02 -19.53 -29.16
C GLU A 174 24.68 -20.48 -28.15
N ARG A 175 25.98 -20.74 -28.31
CA ARG A 175 26.72 -21.58 -27.36
C ARG A 175 26.79 -20.93 -25.98
N LEU A 176 27.00 -19.62 -25.89
CA LEU A 176 26.98 -18.87 -24.62
C LEU A 176 25.60 -18.87 -23.96
N ARG A 177 24.53 -18.62 -24.73
CA ARG A 177 23.15 -18.72 -24.25
C ARG A 177 22.86 -20.09 -23.66
N PHE A 178 23.33 -21.15 -24.32
CA PHE A 178 23.18 -22.50 -23.79
C PHE A 178 23.90 -22.67 -22.45
N LEU A 179 25.14 -22.16 -22.31
CA LEU A 179 25.86 -22.20 -21.03
C LEU A 179 25.10 -21.45 -19.91
N ASP A 180 24.52 -20.29 -20.24
CA ASP A 180 23.71 -19.52 -19.29
C ASP A 180 22.44 -20.26 -18.89
N GLY A 181 21.77 -20.89 -19.85
CA GLY A 181 20.60 -21.72 -19.61
C GLY A 181 20.88 -22.89 -18.68
N VAL A 182 21.98 -23.61 -18.92
CA VAL A 182 22.41 -24.70 -18.03
C VAL A 182 22.70 -24.19 -16.62
N ALA A 183 23.39 -23.06 -16.51
CA ALA A 183 23.73 -22.50 -15.21
C ALA A 183 22.51 -21.86 -14.51
N ALA A 184 21.45 -21.46 -15.23
CA ALA A 184 20.21 -20.92 -14.66
C ALA A 184 19.34 -21.99 -13.98
N TRP A 185 19.45 -23.25 -14.41
CA TRP A 185 18.80 -24.39 -13.74
C TRP A 185 19.56 -24.93 -12.52
N LEU A 186 20.63 -24.25 -12.11
CA LEU A 186 21.38 -24.56 -10.89
C LEU A 186 21.38 -23.35 -9.95
N PRO A 187 21.50 -23.58 -8.61
CA PRO A 187 21.82 -22.50 -7.69
C PRO A 187 22.99 -21.66 -8.19
N TYR A 188 22.90 -20.32 -8.11
CA TYR A 188 23.89 -19.42 -8.70
C TYR A 188 25.33 -19.75 -8.25
N GLY A 189 25.45 -20.17 -6.99
CA GLY A 189 26.63 -20.71 -6.35
C GLY A 189 27.47 -21.72 -7.13
N TYR A 190 26.87 -22.55 -7.99
CA TYR A 190 27.61 -23.54 -8.79
C TYR A 190 28.55 -22.88 -9.80
N ARG A 191 28.26 -21.64 -10.24
CA ARG A 191 29.14 -20.87 -11.14
C ARG A 191 30.52 -20.62 -10.54
N ALA A 192 30.67 -20.67 -9.22
CA ALA A 192 31.95 -20.52 -8.53
C ALA A 192 32.96 -21.64 -8.84
N LYS A 193 32.47 -22.82 -9.27
CA LYS A 193 33.28 -24.03 -9.53
C LYS A 193 33.03 -24.65 -10.90
N LEU A 194 32.04 -24.17 -11.65
CA LEU A 194 31.73 -24.63 -13.00
C LEU A 194 32.81 -24.17 -13.98
N THR A 195 33.43 -25.13 -14.67
CA THR A 195 34.39 -24.87 -15.75
C THR A 195 33.74 -25.21 -17.09
N ALA A 196 33.74 -24.26 -18.02
CA ALA A 196 33.08 -24.44 -19.30
C ALA A 196 33.83 -23.81 -20.47
N THR A 197 33.56 -24.25 -21.71
CA THR A 197 34.07 -23.57 -22.91
C THR A 197 33.13 -23.74 -24.10
N THR A 198 33.08 -22.73 -24.96
CA THR A 198 32.27 -22.76 -26.20
C THR A 198 32.93 -23.54 -27.34
N TRP A 199 34.19 -23.96 -27.20
CA TRP A 199 34.79 -24.98 -28.07
C TRP A 199 36.08 -25.58 -27.48
N ALA A 200 36.19 -26.91 -27.48
CA ALA A 200 37.36 -27.67 -27.03
C ALA A 200 37.83 -28.67 -28.09
N ASN A 201 39.12 -28.99 -28.01
CA ASN A 201 39.70 -30.12 -28.70
C ASN A 201 39.66 -31.36 -27.81
N SER A 202 38.80 -32.31 -28.16
CA SER A 202 38.61 -33.55 -27.39
C SER A 202 39.83 -34.47 -27.36
N ALA A 203 40.81 -34.29 -28.24
CA ALA A 203 42.07 -35.02 -28.20
C ALA A 203 43.02 -34.48 -27.12
N THR A 204 42.79 -33.26 -26.62
CA THR A 204 43.59 -32.65 -25.57
C THR A 204 42.98 -32.93 -24.19
N PRO A 205 43.71 -33.53 -23.24
CA PRO A 205 43.21 -33.69 -21.87
C PRO A 205 42.93 -32.33 -21.21
N HIS A 206 41.69 -32.12 -20.75
CA HIS A 206 41.28 -30.89 -20.06
C HIS A 206 40.34 -31.17 -18.88
N ARG A 207 40.25 -30.20 -17.96
CA ARG A 207 39.43 -30.28 -16.73
C ARG A 207 38.07 -29.58 -16.83
N LEU A 208 37.62 -29.31 -18.07
CA LEU A 208 36.33 -28.68 -18.34
C LEU A 208 35.18 -29.65 -18.03
N ARG A 209 34.15 -29.14 -17.33
CA ARG A 209 32.94 -29.88 -16.95
C ARG A 209 31.87 -29.80 -18.02
N LEU A 210 31.69 -28.64 -18.64
CA LEU A 210 30.74 -28.44 -19.75
C LEU A 210 31.48 -27.86 -20.96
N PHE A 211 31.49 -28.57 -22.09
CA PHE A 211 32.25 -28.08 -23.25
C PHE A 211 31.61 -28.51 -24.55
N PHE A 212 31.86 -27.73 -25.60
CA PHE A 212 31.48 -28.07 -26.96
C PHE A 212 32.65 -28.68 -27.70
N ALA A 213 32.45 -29.73 -28.47
CA ALA A 213 33.48 -30.30 -29.33
C ALA A 213 32.89 -31.15 -30.45
N ARG A 214 33.70 -31.48 -31.46
CA ARG A 214 33.27 -32.36 -32.57
C ARG A 214 32.86 -33.76 -32.10
N HIS A 215 33.56 -34.30 -31.10
CA HIS A 215 33.30 -35.64 -30.55
C HIS A 215 33.42 -35.61 -29.02
N ALA A 216 32.71 -36.49 -28.31
CA ALA A 216 32.99 -36.74 -26.90
C ALA A 216 34.23 -37.65 -26.78
N GLY A 217 35.25 -37.23 -26.01
CA GLY A 217 36.49 -37.99 -25.83
C GLY A 217 36.55 -38.71 -24.48
N GLY A 218 36.76 -40.03 -24.48
CA GLY A 218 37.13 -40.82 -23.30
C GLY A 218 35.98 -41.25 -22.38
N ASP A 219 36.32 -42.14 -21.44
CA ASP A 219 35.38 -42.68 -20.44
C ASP A 219 34.95 -41.59 -19.44
N GLY A 220 33.67 -41.62 -19.04
CA GLY A 220 33.11 -40.71 -18.04
C GLY A 220 32.60 -39.35 -18.56
N ILE A 221 32.64 -39.12 -19.87
CA ILE A 221 32.03 -37.94 -20.52
C ILE A 221 30.68 -38.31 -21.13
N THR A 222 29.64 -37.57 -20.79
CA THR A 222 28.30 -37.74 -21.36
C THR A 222 28.19 -36.89 -22.62
N ALA A 223 28.00 -37.53 -23.77
CA ALA A 223 27.78 -36.84 -25.03
C ALA A 223 26.33 -36.37 -25.13
N MET A 224 26.14 -35.11 -25.52
CA MET A 224 24.84 -34.51 -25.76
C MET A 224 24.86 -33.88 -27.16
N PRO A 225 24.05 -34.35 -28.12
CA PRO A 225 24.01 -33.73 -29.44
C PRO A 225 23.35 -32.34 -29.35
N TRP A 226 23.83 -31.38 -30.13
CA TRP A 226 23.26 -30.03 -30.22
C TRP A 226 21.86 -30.04 -30.83
N ARG A 227 21.59 -30.99 -31.72
CA ARG A 227 20.28 -31.18 -32.35
C ARG A 227 19.75 -32.58 -32.07
N GLY A 228 18.45 -32.66 -31.80
CA GLY A 228 17.77 -33.91 -31.50
C GLY A 228 17.87 -34.32 -30.03
N ALA A 229 17.12 -35.36 -29.67
CA ALA A 229 17.01 -35.80 -28.29
C ALA A 229 18.35 -36.35 -27.78
N ALA A 230 18.80 -35.80 -26.65
CA ALA A 230 19.88 -36.41 -25.89
C ALA A 230 19.45 -37.80 -25.42
N PRO A 231 20.38 -38.77 -25.35
CA PRO A 231 20.06 -40.06 -24.76
C PRO A 231 19.61 -39.87 -23.30
N ALA A 232 18.62 -40.66 -22.87
CA ALA A 232 18.16 -40.65 -21.49
C ALA A 232 19.35 -40.89 -20.54
N PRO A 233 19.41 -40.21 -19.38
CA PRO A 233 20.49 -40.41 -18.44
C PRO A 233 20.54 -41.88 -17.99
N ALA A 234 21.74 -42.48 -18.01
CA ALA A 234 21.93 -43.85 -17.55
C ALA A 234 21.79 -44.00 -16.02
N ASP A 235 21.95 -42.90 -15.27
CA ASP A 235 21.77 -42.85 -13.82
C ASP A 235 20.33 -42.38 -13.51
N PRO A 236 19.46 -43.25 -12.97
CA PRO A 236 18.06 -42.90 -12.68
C PRO A 236 17.93 -41.75 -11.69
N ALA A 237 18.93 -41.56 -10.82
CA ALA A 237 18.85 -40.53 -9.81
C ALA A 237 19.12 -39.11 -10.36
N VAL A 238 19.61 -38.96 -11.61
CA VAL A 238 19.55 -37.69 -12.36
C VAL A 238 18.10 -37.29 -12.65
N GLU A 239 17.27 -38.29 -12.99
CA GLU A 239 15.85 -38.09 -13.26
C GLU A 239 15.08 -37.86 -11.95
N ASP A 240 15.19 -38.79 -11.00
CA ASP A 240 14.35 -38.82 -9.80
C ASP A 240 14.63 -37.68 -8.82
N GLU A 241 15.88 -37.26 -8.65
CA GLU A 241 16.25 -36.26 -7.64
C GLU A 241 16.44 -34.84 -8.20
N HIS A 242 16.53 -34.67 -9.51
CA HIS A 242 16.75 -33.36 -10.12
C HIS A 242 15.74 -33.03 -11.22
N LEU A 243 15.68 -33.79 -12.32
CA LEU A 243 14.83 -33.43 -13.46
C LEU A 243 13.34 -33.50 -13.13
N ALA A 244 12.86 -34.57 -12.50
CA ALA A 244 11.46 -34.68 -12.10
C ALA A 244 11.06 -33.58 -11.09
N PRO A 245 11.80 -33.35 -9.99
CA PRO A 245 11.54 -32.22 -9.10
C PRO A 245 11.60 -30.85 -9.79
N LEU A 246 12.55 -30.63 -10.71
CA LEU A 246 12.64 -29.39 -11.47
C LEU A 246 11.41 -29.20 -12.37
N ARG A 247 10.95 -30.22 -13.08
CA ARG A 247 9.72 -30.15 -13.89
C ARG A 247 8.49 -29.89 -13.01
N VAL A 248 8.41 -30.51 -11.84
CA VAL A 248 7.33 -30.23 -10.85
C VAL A 248 7.41 -28.78 -10.37
N ALA A 249 8.61 -28.28 -10.05
CA ALA A 249 8.81 -26.89 -9.62
C ALA A 249 8.43 -25.90 -10.74
N ILE A 250 8.84 -26.15 -11.99
CA ILE A 250 8.46 -25.33 -13.16
C ILE A 250 6.95 -25.37 -13.38
N GLY A 251 6.32 -26.55 -13.30
CA GLY A 251 4.88 -26.69 -13.44
C GLY A 251 4.08 -25.98 -12.33
N ARG A 252 4.63 -25.89 -11.11
CA ARG A 252 3.99 -25.24 -9.96
C ARG A 252 4.23 -23.73 -9.88
N LEU A 253 5.46 -23.28 -10.12
CA LEU A 253 5.90 -21.90 -9.88
C LEU A 253 6.07 -21.09 -11.17
N GLY A 254 6.17 -21.76 -12.32
CA GLY A 254 6.66 -21.18 -13.57
C GLY A 254 8.19 -21.11 -13.64
N GLY A 255 8.74 -21.18 -14.84
CA GLY A 255 10.20 -21.21 -15.06
C GLY A 255 10.92 -19.99 -14.50
N ALA A 256 10.36 -18.79 -14.67
CA ALA A 256 10.97 -17.55 -14.21
C ALA A 256 11.15 -17.51 -12.68
N ALA A 257 10.15 -17.96 -11.91
CA ALA A 257 10.22 -17.98 -10.45
C ALA A 257 11.21 -19.03 -9.94
N VAL A 258 11.32 -20.18 -10.61
CA VAL A 258 12.33 -21.20 -10.30
C VAL A 258 13.73 -20.65 -10.52
N ILE A 259 13.98 -20.01 -11.67
CA ILE A 259 15.28 -19.42 -11.99
C ILE A 259 15.63 -18.31 -11.00
N ASP A 260 14.71 -17.42 -10.65
CA ASP A 260 14.98 -16.36 -9.67
C ASP A 260 15.35 -16.93 -8.30
N ARG A 261 14.65 -17.97 -7.85
CA ARG A 261 14.92 -18.62 -6.56
C ARG A 261 16.27 -19.34 -6.55
N LEU A 262 16.63 -20.04 -7.63
CA LEU A 262 17.97 -20.63 -7.79
C LEU A 262 19.05 -19.55 -7.88
N ALA A 263 18.77 -18.44 -8.57
CA ALA A 263 19.67 -17.30 -8.71
C ALA A 263 19.94 -16.59 -7.37
N SER A 264 19.04 -16.73 -6.38
CA SER A 264 19.20 -16.15 -5.04
C SER A 264 20.24 -16.86 -4.17
N ASP A 265 20.54 -18.14 -4.43
CA ASP A 265 21.58 -18.86 -3.71
C ASP A 265 22.95 -18.61 -4.35
N VAL A 266 23.62 -17.60 -3.82
CA VAL A 266 24.96 -17.16 -4.25
C VAL A 266 26.09 -17.84 -3.47
N THR A 267 25.78 -18.86 -2.65
CA THR A 267 26.81 -19.54 -1.84
C THR A 267 27.66 -20.43 -2.73
N PRO A 268 29.00 -20.33 -2.74
CA PRO A 268 29.84 -21.17 -3.60
C PRO A 268 29.61 -22.67 -3.38
N HIS A 269 29.20 -23.39 -4.42
CA HIS A 269 28.90 -24.83 -4.38
C HIS A 269 29.83 -25.63 -5.27
N SER A 270 30.11 -26.88 -4.88
CA SER A 270 30.86 -27.82 -5.73
C SER A 270 29.93 -28.49 -6.74
N CYS A 271 30.35 -28.62 -8.00
CA CYS A 271 29.61 -29.44 -8.96
C CYS A 271 29.69 -30.96 -8.65
N ASP A 272 30.46 -31.38 -7.65
CA ASP A 272 30.48 -32.78 -7.18
C ASP A 272 29.52 -33.03 -6.01
N ASP A 273 28.82 -31.98 -5.54
CA ASP A 273 27.83 -32.07 -4.48
C ASP A 273 26.44 -31.71 -5.04
N PRO A 274 25.53 -32.69 -5.22
CA PRO A 274 24.18 -32.42 -5.72
C PRO A 274 23.24 -31.82 -4.66
N GLU A 275 23.60 -31.91 -3.37
CA GLU A 275 22.69 -31.62 -2.25
C GLU A 275 22.12 -30.20 -2.26
N PRO A 276 22.89 -29.12 -2.57
CA PRO A 276 22.32 -27.78 -2.66
C PRO A 276 21.20 -27.66 -3.70
N ALA A 277 21.41 -28.25 -4.89
CA ALA A 277 20.41 -28.22 -5.95
C ALA A 277 19.18 -29.08 -5.60
N VAL A 278 19.39 -30.30 -5.10
CA VAL A 278 18.31 -31.21 -4.69
C VAL A 278 17.46 -30.57 -3.59
N ARG A 279 18.08 -29.97 -2.57
CA ARG A 279 17.37 -29.30 -1.48
C ARG A 279 16.56 -28.10 -1.97
N ALA A 280 17.15 -27.26 -2.82
CA ALA A 280 16.44 -26.10 -3.38
C ALA A 280 15.18 -26.53 -4.15
N LEU A 281 15.28 -27.59 -4.97
CA LEU A 281 14.13 -28.14 -5.69
C LEU A 281 13.12 -28.82 -4.75
N ALA A 282 13.58 -29.56 -3.73
CA ALA A 282 12.71 -30.19 -2.73
C ALA A 282 11.88 -29.15 -1.94
N GLU A 283 12.46 -27.98 -1.65
CA GLU A 283 11.75 -26.86 -1.03
C GLU A 283 10.70 -26.26 -1.97
N MET A 284 11.03 -26.09 -3.26
CA MET A 284 10.09 -25.56 -4.27
C MET A 284 8.95 -26.53 -4.57
N THR A 285 9.19 -27.83 -4.40
CA THR A 285 8.21 -28.91 -4.61
C THR A 285 7.44 -29.29 -3.36
N ARG A 286 7.70 -28.66 -2.21
CA ARG A 286 6.89 -28.84 -1.00
C ARG A 286 5.55 -28.11 -1.10
N SER A 287 4.46 -28.78 -0.73
CA SER A 287 3.14 -28.14 -0.57
C SER A 287 2.89 -27.89 0.90
N LEU A 288 2.24 -26.77 1.24
CA LEU A 288 1.84 -26.50 2.62
C LEU A 288 0.70 -27.46 2.99
N ARG A 289 0.92 -28.30 4.00
CA ARG A 289 -0.13 -29.11 4.62
C ARG A 289 -0.38 -28.65 6.03
N VAL A 290 -1.66 -28.52 6.38
CA VAL A 290 -2.07 -28.23 7.77
C VAL A 290 -2.16 -29.56 8.51
N PRO A 291 -1.47 -29.72 9.66
CA PRO A 291 -1.65 -30.88 10.52
C PRO A 291 -3.11 -31.06 10.95
N ASP A 292 -3.52 -32.31 11.15
CA ASP A 292 -4.84 -32.62 11.73
C ASP A 292 -4.88 -32.16 13.20
N GLY A 293 -5.81 -31.28 13.55
CA GLY A 293 -6.02 -30.77 14.92
C GLY A 293 -6.23 -29.25 15.00
N GLU A 294 -6.59 -28.75 16.18
CA GLU A 294 -6.60 -27.31 16.44
C GLU A 294 -5.19 -26.82 16.76
N LEU A 295 -4.66 -25.92 15.92
CA LEU A 295 -3.34 -25.33 16.11
C LEU A 295 -3.40 -24.10 17.02
N GLY A 296 -2.44 -24.01 17.94
CA GLY A 296 -2.15 -22.81 18.73
C GLY A 296 -1.45 -21.72 17.91
N LEU A 297 -1.33 -20.50 18.48
CA LEU A 297 -0.73 -19.35 17.78
C LEU A 297 0.73 -19.61 17.37
N ASP A 298 1.56 -20.22 18.22
CA ASP A 298 2.97 -20.51 17.90
C ASP A 298 3.13 -21.58 16.82
N GLU A 299 2.21 -22.55 16.77
CA GLU A 299 2.15 -23.55 15.71
C GLU A 299 1.72 -22.92 14.38
N LEU A 300 0.77 -21.98 14.41
CA LEU A 300 0.36 -21.21 13.23
C LEU A 300 1.48 -20.29 12.73
N ARG A 301 2.23 -19.63 13.62
CA ARG A 301 3.43 -18.85 13.28
C ARG A 301 4.47 -19.73 12.58
N THR A 302 4.67 -20.95 13.08
CA THR A 302 5.60 -21.92 12.49
C THR A 302 5.10 -22.37 11.10
N LEU A 303 3.81 -22.69 10.98
CA LEU A 303 3.18 -23.12 9.73
C LEU A 303 3.31 -22.06 8.62
N PHE A 304 3.08 -20.79 8.95
CA PHE A 304 3.11 -19.68 7.99
C PHE A 304 4.50 -19.01 7.86
N GLY A 305 5.45 -19.34 8.74
CA GLY A 305 6.75 -18.66 8.83
C GLY A 305 7.59 -18.73 7.54
N GLY A 306 7.54 -19.86 6.83
CA GLY A 306 8.36 -20.17 5.64
C GLY A 306 8.12 -19.34 4.38
N GLY A 307 7.28 -18.30 4.45
CA GLY A 307 6.84 -17.52 3.28
C GLY A 307 5.70 -18.22 2.54
N PRO A 308 4.94 -17.49 1.69
CA PRO A 308 3.81 -18.06 0.97
C PRO A 308 4.30 -19.21 0.07
N ALA A 309 3.83 -20.41 0.36
CA ALA A 309 4.06 -21.60 -0.43
C ALA A 309 2.78 -21.92 -1.22
N PRO A 310 2.88 -22.43 -2.45
CA PRO A 310 1.71 -22.85 -3.21
C PRO A 310 0.97 -23.92 -2.43
N VAL A 311 -0.34 -23.74 -2.27
CA VAL A 311 -1.22 -24.66 -1.56
C VAL A 311 -1.97 -25.51 -2.57
N ASP A 312 -1.91 -26.83 -2.42
CA ASP A 312 -2.65 -27.73 -3.29
C ASP A 312 -4.16 -27.53 -3.11
N GLY A 313 -4.93 -27.60 -4.20
CA GLY A 313 -6.38 -27.38 -4.18
C GLY A 313 -7.16 -28.14 -3.08
N PRO A 314 -6.85 -29.42 -2.79
CA PRO A 314 -7.47 -30.17 -1.68
C PRO A 314 -7.13 -29.62 -0.28
N ASP A 315 -5.94 -29.04 -0.11
CA ASP A 315 -5.44 -28.52 1.17
C ASP A 315 -5.84 -27.04 1.40
N LEU A 316 -6.20 -26.33 0.32
CA LEU A 316 -6.58 -24.91 0.36
C LEU A 316 -7.66 -24.58 1.41
N PRO A 317 -8.76 -25.35 1.56
CA PRO A 317 -9.74 -25.10 2.61
C PRO A 317 -9.17 -25.23 4.03
N ALA A 318 -8.24 -26.17 4.25
CA ALA A 318 -7.61 -26.37 5.56
C ALA A 318 -6.65 -25.22 5.87
N VAL A 319 -5.82 -24.80 4.90
CA VAL A 319 -4.91 -23.66 5.06
C VAL A 319 -5.68 -22.36 5.29
N ARG A 320 -6.78 -22.12 4.56
CA ARG A 320 -7.65 -20.96 4.78
C ARG A 320 -8.24 -20.94 6.20
N ARG A 321 -8.70 -22.08 6.71
CA ARG A 321 -9.18 -22.19 8.10
C ARG A 321 -8.07 -21.90 9.11
N ALA A 322 -6.85 -22.38 8.87
CA ALA A 322 -5.70 -22.08 9.71
C ALA A 322 -5.37 -20.57 9.72
N LEU A 323 -5.42 -19.90 8.56
CA LEU A 323 -5.21 -18.44 8.50
C LEU A 323 -6.33 -17.67 9.19
N VAL A 324 -7.60 -18.05 9.01
CA VAL A 324 -8.74 -17.49 9.77
C VAL A 324 -8.51 -17.62 11.28
N ARG A 325 -8.02 -18.79 11.73
CA ARG A 325 -7.70 -19.00 13.14
C ARG A 325 -6.57 -18.11 13.60
N MET A 326 -5.52 -17.95 12.79
CA MET A 326 -4.40 -17.05 13.07
C MET A 326 -4.89 -15.61 13.23
N ILE A 327 -5.70 -15.11 12.29
CA ILE A 327 -6.28 -13.76 12.37
C ILE A 327 -7.05 -13.55 13.67
N ARG A 328 -7.81 -14.55 14.14
CA ARG A 328 -8.56 -14.46 15.40
C ARG A 328 -7.70 -14.42 16.65
N LEU A 329 -6.48 -14.95 16.58
CA LEU A 329 -5.52 -15.05 17.69
C LEU A 329 -4.38 -14.02 17.57
N ALA A 330 -4.33 -13.26 16.47
CA ALA A 330 -3.19 -12.48 16.07
C ALA A 330 -2.87 -11.36 17.07
N GLU A 331 -1.57 -11.19 17.34
CA GLU A 331 -1.02 -10.04 18.04
C GLU A 331 -0.46 -9.04 17.00
N PRO A 332 -0.17 -7.77 17.37
CA PRO A 332 0.31 -6.76 16.42
C PRO A 332 1.49 -7.20 15.53
N GLN A 333 2.41 -8.02 16.06
CA GLN A 333 3.57 -8.54 15.33
C GLN A 333 3.24 -9.62 14.28
N ASP A 334 2.03 -10.18 14.30
CA ASP A 334 1.62 -11.27 13.39
C ASP A 334 1.06 -10.73 12.07
N TRP A 335 0.67 -9.46 11.99
CA TRP A 335 0.06 -8.87 10.79
C TRP A 335 0.95 -8.87 9.55
N PRO A 336 2.26 -8.59 9.63
CA PRO A 336 3.15 -8.74 8.48
C PRO A 336 3.13 -10.17 7.92
N LEU A 337 3.02 -11.18 8.80
CA LEU A 337 2.95 -12.57 8.40
C LEU A 337 1.60 -12.91 7.73
N ILE A 338 0.50 -12.45 8.32
CA ILE A 338 -0.86 -12.60 7.79
C ILE A 338 -0.96 -11.94 6.41
N GLU A 339 -0.45 -10.72 6.25
CA GLU A 339 -0.47 -9.98 5.00
C GLU A 339 0.20 -10.75 3.85
N ARG A 340 1.38 -11.37 4.09
CA ARG A 340 2.07 -12.17 3.08
C ARG A 340 1.19 -13.31 2.55
N TRP A 341 0.49 -13.99 3.44
CA TRP A 341 -0.35 -15.15 3.10
C TRP A 341 -1.74 -14.76 2.62
N TRP A 342 -2.21 -13.57 2.97
CA TRP A 342 -3.50 -13.05 2.54
C TRP A 342 -3.58 -13.01 1.01
N ARG A 343 -2.53 -12.52 0.33
CA ARG A 343 -2.51 -12.43 -1.14
C ARG A 343 -2.72 -13.78 -1.81
N GLU A 344 -2.04 -14.82 -1.34
CA GLU A 344 -2.13 -16.17 -1.92
C GLU A 344 -3.46 -16.86 -1.60
N LEU A 345 -4.02 -16.60 -0.42
CA LEU A 345 -5.18 -17.36 0.06
C LEU A 345 -6.52 -16.65 -0.16
N ALA A 346 -6.53 -15.33 -0.32
CA ALA A 346 -7.76 -14.56 -0.43
C ALA A 346 -8.50 -14.77 -1.75
N ASP A 347 -7.82 -15.08 -2.85
CA ASP A 347 -8.37 -15.33 -4.20
C ASP A 347 -9.64 -14.50 -4.52
N GLU A 348 -10.63 -15.04 -5.24
CA GLU A 348 -11.92 -14.34 -5.48
C GLU A 348 -12.84 -14.24 -4.23
N ASP A 349 -12.60 -15.00 -3.16
CA ASP A 349 -13.46 -15.03 -1.96
C ASP A 349 -12.66 -14.82 -0.65
N ALA A 350 -12.39 -13.55 -0.38
CA ALA A 350 -11.75 -13.10 0.85
C ALA A 350 -12.72 -12.99 2.04
N THR A 351 -14.00 -13.38 1.89
CA THR A 351 -15.08 -13.05 2.83
C THR A 351 -14.80 -13.60 4.24
N ALA A 352 -14.35 -14.87 4.33
CA ALA A 352 -14.09 -15.50 5.62
C ALA A 352 -12.90 -14.87 6.38
N LEU A 353 -11.85 -14.47 5.64
CA LEU A 353 -10.67 -13.80 6.22
C LEU A 353 -11.06 -12.40 6.74
N PHE A 354 -11.81 -11.64 5.93
CA PHE A 354 -12.31 -10.33 6.31
C PHE A 354 -13.27 -10.38 7.51
N ALA A 355 -14.19 -11.35 7.54
CA ALA A 355 -15.11 -11.51 8.66
C ALA A 355 -14.34 -11.80 9.95
N ALA A 356 -13.35 -12.69 9.90
CA ALA A 356 -12.52 -13.01 11.06
C ALA A 356 -11.73 -11.80 11.60
N MET A 357 -11.16 -11.00 10.69
CA MET A 357 -10.47 -9.75 11.03
C MET A 357 -11.43 -8.74 11.65
N THR A 358 -12.57 -8.50 11.00
CA THR A 358 -13.60 -7.56 11.47
C THR A 358 -14.12 -7.93 12.85
N ASP A 359 -14.45 -9.20 13.07
CA ASP A 359 -14.93 -9.69 14.37
C ASP A 359 -13.87 -9.50 15.48
N GLY A 360 -12.59 -9.77 15.17
CA GLY A 360 -11.49 -9.59 16.11
C GLY A 360 -11.30 -8.12 16.50
N CYS A 361 -11.18 -7.25 15.49
CA CYS A 361 -10.99 -5.82 15.69
C CYS A 361 -12.20 -5.18 16.39
N ARG A 362 -13.42 -5.55 16.01
CA ARG A 362 -14.65 -5.04 16.64
C ARG A 362 -14.71 -5.43 18.11
N ARG A 363 -14.46 -6.69 18.47
CA ARG A 363 -14.43 -7.10 19.89
C ARG A 363 -13.40 -6.28 20.69
N SER A 364 -12.19 -6.10 20.16
CA SER A 364 -11.12 -5.38 20.86
C SER A 364 -11.37 -3.87 20.98
N LEU A 365 -11.96 -3.26 19.95
CA LEU A 365 -12.37 -1.86 19.95
C LEU A 365 -13.44 -1.59 21.00
N TRP A 366 -14.47 -2.45 21.05
CA TRP A 366 -15.63 -2.26 21.94
C TRP A 366 -15.40 -2.76 23.37
N SER A 367 -14.44 -3.66 23.60
CA SER A 367 -13.96 -4.01 24.96
C SER A 367 -13.10 -2.89 25.57
N GLY A 368 -12.49 -2.05 24.73
CA GLY A 368 -11.52 -1.03 25.14
C GLY A 368 -10.10 -1.57 25.37
N GLU A 369 -9.82 -2.80 24.91
CA GLU A 369 -8.49 -3.43 25.02
C GLU A 369 -7.46 -2.83 24.06
N ARG A 370 -7.90 -2.38 22.88
CA ARG A 370 -7.00 -1.84 21.83
C ARG A 370 -7.69 -0.75 21.00
N THR A 371 -6.91 0.27 20.63
CA THR A 371 -7.40 1.41 19.85
C THR A 371 -6.70 1.60 18.49
N GLY A 372 -5.53 0.99 18.26
CA GLY A 372 -4.78 1.09 17.00
C GLY A 372 -5.03 -0.10 16.07
N PHE A 373 -5.47 0.15 14.83
CA PHE A 373 -5.82 -0.85 13.81
C PHE A 373 -5.17 -0.54 12.46
N GLU A 374 -3.99 0.08 12.46
CA GLU A 374 -3.34 0.60 11.25
C GLU A 374 -3.01 -0.50 10.25
N ALA A 375 -2.52 -1.65 10.71
CA ALA A 375 -2.16 -2.78 9.85
C ALA A 375 -3.42 -3.42 9.22
N GLU A 376 -4.48 -3.59 10.00
CA GLU A 376 -5.75 -4.15 9.56
C GLU A 376 -6.47 -3.22 8.57
N LEU A 377 -6.47 -1.91 8.84
CA LEU A 377 -7.01 -0.90 7.94
C LEU A 377 -6.23 -0.87 6.62
N LEU A 378 -4.90 -0.84 6.68
CA LEU A 378 -4.07 -0.86 5.48
C LEU A 378 -4.33 -2.10 4.63
N LEU A 379 -4.47 -3.27 5.25
CA LEU A 379 -4.84 -4.50 4.58
C LEU A 379 -6.21 -4.39 3.91
N ALA A 380 -7.22 -3.86 4.62
CA ALA A 380 -8.55 -3.65 4.07
C ALA A 380 -8.56 -2.69 2.86
N TYR A 381 -7.84 -1.57 2.92
CA TYR A 381 -7.74 -0.62 1.79
C TYR A 381 -7.05 -1.22 0.57
N ARG A 382 -5.96 -1.97 0.76
CA ARG A 382 -5.26 -2.62 -0.37
C ARG A 382 -6.13 -3.61 -1.14
N HIS A 383 -7.15 -4.15 -0.48
CA HIS A 383 -8.14 -5.04 -1.08
C HIS A 383 -9.48 -4.35 -1.39
N GLY A 384 -9.52 -3.01 -1.39
CA GLY A 384 -10.69 -2.24 -1.80
C GLY A 384 -11.88 -2.30 -0.85
N ARG A 385 -11.68 -2.76 0.40
CA ARG A 385 -12.74 -2.92 1.41
C ARG A 385 -12.55 -2.04 2.65
N GLY A 386 -11.75 -0.98 2.55
CA GLY A 386 -11.45 -0.08 3.68
C GLY A 386 -12.69 0.56 4.31
N ASP A 387 -13.54 1.21 3.51
CA ASP A 387 -14.78 1.85 4.01
C ASP A 387 -15.76 0.83 4.60
N GLU A 388 -15.89 -0.36 3.98
CA GLU A 388 -16.75 -1.42 4.50
C GLU A 388 -16.25 -1.97 5.83
N PHE A 389 -14.93 -2.16 5.96
CA PHE A 389 -14.29 -2.61 7.18
C PHE A 389 -14.49 -1.58 8.29
N LEU A 390 -14.19 -0.30 8.03
CA LEU A 390 -14.33 0.77 9.02
C LEU A 390 -15.80 0.95 9.46
N ALA A 391 -16.76 0.93 8.51
CA ALA A 391 -18.18 0.95 8.82
C ALA A 391 -18.62 -0.20 9.73
N SER A 392 -18.06 -1.40 9.52
CA SER A 392 -18.37 -2.58 10.34
C SER A 392 -17.80 -2.48 11.76
N LEU A 393 -16.70 -1.75 11.96
CA LEU A 393 -16.14 -1.47 13.28
C LEU A 393 -16.95 -0.43 14.06
N VAL A 394 -17.58 0.52 13.36
CA VAL A 394 -18.43 1.57 13.94
C VAL A 394 -19.74 1.02 14.51
N ALA A 395 -20.23 -0.13 14.03
CA ALA A 395 -21.46 -0.72 14.53
C ALA A 395 -21.29 -1.26 15.97
N PRO A 396 -22.05 -0.76 16.97
CA PRO A 396 -21.98 -1.25 18.33
C PRO A 396 -22.43 -2.73 18.42
N PRO A 397 -21.73 -3.59 19.17
CA PRO A 397 -22.25 -4.90 19.54
C PRO A 397 -23.38 -4.79 20.58
N ASP A 398 -24.14 -5.86 20.78
CA ASP A 398 -25.18 -5.96 21.82
C ASP A 398 -24.52 -6.10 23.22
N GLU A 399 -23.93 -5.01 23.71
CA GLU A 399 -23.18 -4.94 24.99
C GLU A 399 -23.89 -4.06 26.04
N PRO A 400 -23.55 -4.18 27.34
CA PRO A 400 -24.03 -3.27 28.38
C PRO A 400 -23.67 -1.81 28.09
N ALA A 401 -24.55 -0.87 28.48
CA ALA A 401 -24.44 0.55 28.15
C ALA A 401 -23.08 1.21 28.46
N GLU A 402 -22.40 0.79 29.54
CA GLU A 402 -21.09 1.35 29.92
C GLU A 402 -19.94 0.89 29.01
N ALA A 403 -19.97 -0.36 28.53
CA ALA A 403 -19.01 -0.85 27.54
C ALA A 403 -19.24 -0.17 26.19
N ALA A 404 -20.51 0.08 25.85
CA ALA A 404 -20.88 0.81 24.64
C ALA A 404 -20.34 2.26 24.62
N GLU A 405 -20.31 2.98 25.75
CA GLU A 405 -19.74 4.34 25.79
C GLU A 405 -18.23 4.37 25.51
N ARG A 406 -17.46 3.43 26.08
CA ARG A 406 -16.01 3.35 25.83
C ARG A 406 -15.74 2.97 24.38
N GLY A 407 -16.42 1.95 23.87
CA GLY A 407 -16.32 1.52 22.48
C GLY A 407 -16.71 2.62 21.49
N ALA A 408 -17.76 3.40 21.79
CA ALA A 408 -18.18 4.51 20.94
C ALA A 408 -17.12 5.62 20.86
N ARG A 409 -16.45 5.96 21.97
CA ARG A 409 -15.31 6.90 21.95
C ARG A 409 -14.13 6.36 21.13
N ALA A 410 -13.81 5.07 21.29
CA ALA A 410 -12.75 4.44 20.51
C ALA A 410 -13.07 4.42 19.00
N ALA A 411 -14.31 4.06 18.64
CA ALA A 411 -14.80 4.08 17.26
C ALA A 411 -14.77 5.50 16.66
N ALA A 412 -15.23 6.50 17.42
CA ALA A 412 -15.14 7.91 17.04
C ALA A 412 -13.69 8.36 16.79
N GLY A 413 -12.75 7.98 17.66
CA GLY A 413 -11.33 8.22 17.47
C GLY A 413 -10.79 7.59 16.19
N LEU A 414 -11.13 6.32 15.95
CA LEU A 414 -10.73 5.59 14.75
C LEU A 414 -11.23 6.25 13.46
N VAL A 415 -12.50 6.68 13.44
CA VAL A 415 -13.08 7.40 12.28
C VAL A 415 -12.40 8.76 12.09
N HIS A 416 -12.16 9.51 13.17
CA HIS A 416 -11.44 10.78 13.08
C HIS A 416 -10.05 10.59 12.46
N ASP A 417 -9.27 9.65 12.99
CA ASP A 417 -7.88 9.43 12.57
C ASP A 417 -7.78 8.82 11.16
N SER A 418 -8.77 8.02 10.73
CA SER A 418 -8.77 7.34 9.44
C SER A 418 -9.44 8.11 8.31
N VAL A 419 -10.41 9.00 8.62
CA VAL A 419 -11.22 9.69 7.61
C VAL A 419 -10.96 11.19 7.59
N LEU A 420 -11.06 11.88 8.73
CA LEU A 420 -10.95 13.34 8.78
C LEU A 420 -9.51 13.84 8.74
N VAL A 421 -8.60 13.24 9.51
CA VAL A 421 -7.19 13.65 9.54
C VAL A 421 -6.55 13.60 8.14
N PRO A 422 -6.75 12.52 7.35
CA PRO A 422 -6.21 12.44 5.99
C PRO A 422 -7.03 13.21 4.93
N GLY A 423 -8.21 13.75 5.28
CA GLY A 423 -9.12 14.39 4.32
C GLY A 423 -9.85 13.40 3.39
N ALA A 424 -9.98 12.14 3.78
CA ALA A 424 -10.52 11.06 2.94
C ALA A 424 -12.06 10.96 2.96
N THR A 425 -12.77 12.05 3.25
CA THR A 425 -14.23 12.06 3.50
C THR A 425 -15.07 11.50 2.36
N ALA A 426 -14.70 11.79 1.10
CA ALA A 426 -15.41 11.32 -0.09
C ALA A 426 -15.35 9.79 -0.29
N GLY A 427 -14.29 9.15 0.22
CA GLY A 427 -14.08 7.71 0.10
C GLY A 427 -14.83 6.86 1.13
N HIS A 428 -15.60 7.48 2.03
CA HIS A 428 -16.16 6.83 3.22
C HIS A 428 -17.69 6.92 3.39
N PRO A 429 -18.50 6.67 2.34
CA PRO A 429 -19.96 6.80 2.44
C PRO A 429 -20.60 5.77 3.38
N ARG A 430 -20.07 4.53 3.47
CA ARG A 430 -20.63 3.50 4.38
C ARG A 430 -20.28 3.81 5.82
N THR A 431 -19.06 4.27 6.08
CA THR A 431 -18.63 4.69 7.42
C THR A 431 -19.46 5.89 7.88
N LEU A 432 -19.67 6.88 7.02
CA LEU A 432 -20.55 8.02 7.31
C LEU A 432 -21.95 7.54 7.72
N ARG A 433 -22.53 6.63 6.93
CA ARG A 433 -23.85 6.09 7.24
C ARG A 433 -23.87 5.34 8.59
N ALA A 434 -22.86 4.52 8.86
CA ALA A 434 -22.74 3.81 10.14
C ALA A 434 -22.62 4.77 11.34
N VAL A 435 -21.89 5.89 11.20
CA VAL A 435 -21.82 6.92 12.25
C VAL A 435 -23.19 7.55 12.47
N LEU A 436 -23.92 7.90 11.40
CA LEU A 436 -25.25 8.52 11.49
C LEU A 436 -26.33 7.59 12.05
N ASP A 437 -26.22 6.28 11.79
CA ASP A 437 -27.18 5.27 12.25
C ASP A 437 -26.97 4.88 13.74
N HIS A 438 -25.88 5.36 14.36
CA HIS A 438 -25.52 5.03 15.74
C HIS A 438 -25.31 6.30 16.58
N PRO A 439 -26.38 6.81 17.23
CA PRO A 439 -26.37 8.07 17.98
C PRO A 439 -25.21 8.26 18.96
N LEU A 440 -24.82 7.20 19.67
CA LEU A 440 -23.73 7.25 20.64
C LEU A 440 -22.36 7.48 19.97
N VAL A 441 -22.13 6.84 18.82
CA VAL A 441 -20.90 7.04 18.03
C VAL A 441 -20.91 8.41 17.37
N LEU A 442 -22.05 8.85 16.82
CA LEU A 442 -22.22 10.20 16.29
C LEU A 442 -21.86 11.26 17.33
N CYS A 443 -22.43 11.18 18.53
CA CYS A 443 -22.16 12.16 19.58
C CYS A 443 -20.70 12.10 20.05
N ALA A 444 -20.14 10.89 20.23
CA ALA A 444 -18.73 10.72 20.59
C ALA A 444 -17.79 11.29 19.50
N PHE A 445 -18.14 11.14 18.23
CA PHE A 445 -17.40 11.69 17.10
C PHE A 445 -17.45 13.22 17.08
N VAL A 446 -18.63 13.81 17.29
CA VAL A 446 -18.78 15.27 17.41
C VAL A 446 -17.98 15.82 18.59
N ALA A 447 -17.99 15.15 19.74
CA ALA A 447 -17.17 15.53 20.89
C ALA A 447 -15.67 15.44 20.57
N ARG A 448 -15.24 14.38 19.88
CA ARG A 448 -13.84 14.18 19.45
C ARG A 448 -13.37 15.30 18.54
N ILE A 449 -14.12 15.65 17.49
CA ILE A 449 -13.73 16.74 16.57
C ILE A 449 -13.78 18.11 17.25
N SER A 450 -14.72 18.32 18.19
CA SER A 450 -14.79 19.54 19.00
C SER A 450 -13.55 19.72 19.87
N ALA A 451 -13.02 18.63 20.44
CA ALA A 451 -11.80 18.63 21.24
C ALA A 451 -10.54 18.99 20.45
N VAL A 452 -10.54 18.81 19.13
CA VAL A 452 -9.42 19.20 18.25
C VAL A 452 -9.47 20.68 17.90
N GLY A 453 -10.68 21.25 17.73
CA GLY A 453 -10.88 22.69 17.52
C GLY A 453 -12.02 23.01 16.55
N ARG A 454 -12.34 24.32 16.42
CA ARG A 454 -13.47 24.79 15.59
C ARG A 454 -13.34 24.47 14.10
N ASP A 455 -12.13 24.55 13.55
CA ASP A 455 -11.91 24.27 12.12
C ASP A 455 -12.24 22.80 11.78
N ARG A 456 -11.75 21.87 12.62
CA ARG A 456 -12.03 20.43 12.48
C ARG A 456 -13.48 20.08 12.76
N LEU A 457 -14.13 20.79 13.68
CA LEU A 457 -15.58 20.70 13.86
C LEU A 457 -16.31 21.07 12.56
N GLY A 458 -15.95 22.17 11.91
CA GLY A 458 -16.55 22.59 10.65
C GLY A 458 -16.44 21.54 9.55
N GLU A 459 -15.23 21.01 9.32
CA GLU A 459 -14.98 19.93 8.35
C GLU A 459 -15.78 18.65 8.67
N GLY A 460 -15.77 18.23 9.94
CA GLY A 460 -16.50 17.04 10.38
C GLY A 460 -18.01 17.19 10.25
N LEU A 461 -18.58 18.35 10.57
CA LEU A 461 -20.00 18.63 10.40
C LEU A 461 -20.40 18.69 8.93
N LEU A 462 -19.57 19.29 8.06
CA LEU A 462 -19.81 19.27 6.61
C LEU A 462 -19.86 17.83 6.07
N TRP A 463 -18.97 16.97 6.55
CA TRP A 463 -19.00 15.54 6.21
C TRP A 463 -20.27 14.86 6.72
N LEU A 464 -20.65 15.07 7.98
CA LEU A 464 -21.87 14.50 8.55
C LEU A 464 -23.14 14.95 7.82
N LEU A 465 -23.20 16.22 7.40
CA LEU A 465 -24.32 16.80 6.67
C LEU A 465 -24.38 16.37 5.19
N SER A 466 -23.35 15.69 4.68
CA SER A 466 -23.32 15.21 3.29
C SER A 466 -24.20 13.98 3.03
N ALA A 467 -24.74 13.34 4.09
CA ALA A 467 -25.64 12.21 4.00
C ALA A 467 -26.87 12.39 4.91
N PRO A 468 -28.02 11.76 4.57
CA PRO A 468 -29.20 11.82 5.42
C PRO A 468 -28.98 11.00 6.72
N ALA A 469 -29.30 11.59 7.86
CA ALA A 469 -29.35 10.92 9.16
C ALA A 469 -30.73 10.27 9.39
N GLU A 470 -30.79 9.17 10.15
CA GLU A 470 -32.08 8.60 10.60
C GLU A 470 -32.81 9.53 11.57
N ASP A 471 -32.05 10.18 12.47
CA ASP A 471 -32.54 11.25 13.33
C ASP A 471 -31.81 12.57 13.03
N PRO A 472 -32.31 13.37 12.07
CA PRO A 472 -31.74 14.67 11.76
C PRO A 472 -31.77 15.65 12.95
N GLN A 473 -32.70 15.47 13.89
CA GLN A 473 -32.86 16.39 15.02
C GLN A 473 -31.69 16.29 15.99
N LEU A 474 -31.13 15.09 16.17
CA LEU A 474 -29.96 14.88 17.00
C LEU A 474 -28.76 15.71 16.49
N LEU A 475 -28.49 15.63 15.19
CA LEU A 475 -27.40 16.38 14.55
C LEU A 475 -27.65 17.90 14.61
N VAL A 476 -28.89 18.34 14.42
CA VAL A 476 -29.27 19.76 14.55
C VAL A 476 -28.98 20.29 15.97
N VAL A 477 -29.34 19.54 17.02
CA VAL A 477 -29.07 19.97 18.40
C VAL A 477 -27.56 20.12 18.65
N LEU A 478 -26.74 19.20 18.13
CA LEU A 478 -25.28 19.29 18.23
C LEU A 478 -24.72 20.48 17.44
N CYS A 479 -25.20 20.73 16.22
CA CYS A 479 -24.78 21.87 15.39
C CYS A 479 -25.15 23.21 16.05
N ASP A 480 -26.40 23.35 16.51
CA ASP A 480 -26.87 24.55 17.20
C ASP A 480 -26.00 24.85 18.42
N ALA A 481 -25.70 23.83 19.23
CA ALA A 481 -24.94 24.02 20.46
C ALA A 481 -23.45 24.32 20.21
N LEU A 482 -22.82 23.67 19.23
CA LEU A 482 -21.36 23.66 19.10
C LEU A 482 -20.82 24.52 17.96
N ALA A 483 -21.59 24.72 16.88
CA ALA A 483 -21.10 25.36 15.66
C ALA A 483 -21.83 26.64 15.25
N ALA A 484 -23.03 26.92 15.75
CA ALA A 484 -23.74 28.17 15.42
C ALA A 484 -22.95 29.40 15.92
N ASP A 485 -22.94 30.49 15.14
CA ASP A 485 -22.21 31.72 15.48
C ASP A 485 -22.79 32.43 16.71
N ASP A 486 -24.12 32.49 16.80
CA ASP A 486 -24.87 33.12 17.91
C ASP A 486 -26.04 32.21 18.34
N PRO A 487 -25.77 31.14 19.11
CA PRO A 487 -26.81 30.19 19.50
C PRO A 487 -27.62 30.69 20.67
N ASP A 488 -28.93 30.46 20.59
CA ASP A 488 -29.78 30.47 21.76
C ASP A 488 -29.37 29.32 22.72
N PRO A 489 -29.47 29.53 24.05
CA PRO A 489 -29.33 28.46 25.02
C PRO A 489 -30.25 27.27 24.68
N LEU A 490 -29.74 26.06 24.86
CA LEU A 490 -30.55 24.87 24.56
C LEU A 490 -31.78 24.82 25.46
N THR A 491 -32.90 24.32 24.96
CA THR A 491 -34.07 24.08 25.81
C THR A 491 -33.93 22.73 26.52
N PRO A 492 -34.53 22.56 27.72
CA PRO A 492 -34.55 21.26 28.40
C PRO A 492 -35.14 20.14 27.54
N GLU A 493 -36.08 20.47 26.66
CA GLU A 493 -36.70 19.51 25.73
C GLU A 493 -35.71 18.97 24.69
N ARG A 494 -34.81 19.84 24.17
CA ARG A 494 -33.73 19.42 23.27
C ARG A 494 -32.73 18.50 23.99
N LEU A 495 -32.41 18.79 25.25
CA LEU A 495 -31.56 17.90 26.05
C LEU A 495 -32.22 16.55 26.37
N ARG A 496 -33.54 16.51 26.65
CA ARG A 496 -34.26 15.26 26.86
C ARG A 496 -34.18 14.33 25.66
N ARG A 497 -34.23 14.89 24.44
CA ARG A 497 -34.05 14.11 23.20
C ARG A 497 -32.66 13.49 23.11
N LEU A 498 -31.61 14.26 23.42
CA LEU A 498 -30.25 13.73 23.52
C LEU A 498 -30.15 12.61 24.56
N THR A 499 -30.75 12.78 25.73
CA THR A 499 -30.78 11.77 26.79
C THR A 499 -31.55 10.51 26.36
N ALA A 500 -32.62 10.65 25.56
CA ALA A 500 -33.37 9.53 25.02
C ALA A 500 -32.53 8.69 24.03
N ALA A 501 -31.60 9.32 23.32
CA ALA A 501 -30.60 8.64 22.50
C ALA A 501 -29.46 8.00 23.30
N GLY A 502 -29.39 8.24 24.62
CA GLY A 502 -28.43 7.68 25.57
C GLY A 502 -27.73 8.75 26.40
N ARG A 503 -27.51 8.48 27.70
CA ARG A 503 -26.81 9.41 28.60
C ARG A 503 -25.39 9.79 28.11
N GLY A 504 -24.72 8.88 27.41
CA GLY A 504 -23.42 9.15 26.78
C GLY A 504 -23.47 10.22 25.68
N CYS A 505 -24.61 10.39 24.98
CA CYS A 505 -24.78 11.46 23.98
C CYS A 505 -24.77 12.85 24.63
N LEU A 506 -25.46 12.98 25.77
CA LEU A 506 -25.45 14.21 26.56
C LEU A 506 -24.08 14.47 27.21
N ALA A 507 -23.40 13.43 27.68
CA ALA A 507 -22.02 13.56 28.17
C ALA A 507 -21.07 14.06 27.06
N ALA A 508 -21.18 13.51 25.85
CA ALA A 508 -20.41 13.95 24.70
C ALA A 508 -20.71 15.41 24.30
N LEU A 509 -21.97 15.86 24.39
CA LEU A 509 -22.31 17.28 24.21
C LEU A 509 -21.62 18.17 25.25
N LEU A 510 -21.62 17.79 26.53
CA LEU A 510 -20.95 18.54 27.59
C LEU A 510 -19.43 18.59 27.36
N GLU A 511 -18.81 17.48 26.97
CA GLU A 511 -17.39 17.41 26.62
C GLU A 511 -17.04 18.33 25.43
N GLY A 512 -17.82 18.26 24.35
CA GLY A 512 -17.64 19.13 23.18
C GLY A 512 -17.86 20.61 23.49
N ALA A 513 -18.89 20.93 24.28
CA ALA A 513 -19.17 22.30 24.72
C ALA A 513 -18.06 22.82 25.64
N ALA A 514 -17.46 21.97 26.48
CA ALA A 514 -16.32 22.34 27.31
C ALA A 514 -15.10 22.68 26.46
N ALA A 515 -14.78 21.82 25.49
CA ALA A 515 -13.64 22.01 24.59
C ALA A 515 -13.73 23.31 23.76
N LEU A 516 -14.94 23.75 23.44
CA LEU A 516 -15.18 24.95 22.63
C LEU A 516 -15.56 26.20 23.45
N GLU A 517 -15.46 26.11 24.79
CA GLU A 517 -15.81 27.18 25.74
C GLU A 517 -17.28 27.63 25.66
N ARG A 518 -18.19 26.70 25.36
CA ARG A 518 -19.64 26.93 25.19
C ARG A 518 -20.52 26.30 26.26
N LEU A 519 -19.94 25.84 27.37
CA LEU A 519 -20.68 25.16 28.44
C LEU A 519 -21.86 25.97 28.99
N HIS A 520 -21.77 27.30 28.99
CA HIS A 520 -22.85 28.19 29.45
C HIS A 520 -24.18 27.98 28.70
N LEU A 521 -24.15 27.49 27.45
CA LEU A 521 -25.34 27.18 26.65
C LEU A 521 -26.05 25.89 27.08
N VAL A 522 -25.35 25.01 27.79
CA VAL A 522 -25.78 23.64 28.10
C VAL A 522 -25.99 23.43 29.61
N LEU A 523 -25.17 24.02 30.47
CA LEU A 523 -25.17 23.76 31.91
C LEU A 523 -26.46 24.17 32.63
N GLY A 524 -27.05 25.30 32.26
CA GLY A 524 -28.34 25.74 32.85
C GLY A 524 -29.48 24.76 32.53
N PRO A 525 -29.76 24.49 31.25
CA PRO A 525 -30.75 23.51 30.82
C PRO A 525 -30.48 22.09 31.35
N PHE A 526 -29.20 21.71 31.48
CA PHE A 526 -28.79 20.45 32.08
C PHE A 526 -29.13 20.41 33.58
N GLY A 527 -28.85 21.49 34.32
CA GLY A 527 -29.27 21.62 35.71
C GLY A 527 -30.79 21.53 35.87
N GLU A 528 -31.57 22.15 34.98
CA GLU A 528 -33.03 22.04 34.96
C GLU A 528 -33.49 20.59 34.73
N LEU A 529 -32.80 19.86 33.85
CA LEU A 529 -33.07 18.46 33.60
C LEU A 529 -32.83 17.60 34.86
N LEU A 530 -31.73 17.83 35.58
CA LEU A 530 -31.43 17.13 36.83
C LEU A 530 -32.43 17.50 37.95
N ALA A 531 -32.77 18.79 38.08
CA ALA A 531 -33.74 19.26 39.07
C ALA A 531 -35.17 18.76 38.81
N ALA A 532 -35.54 18.53 37.55
CA ALA A 532 -36.86 17.99 37.21
C ALA A 532 -36.99 16.47 37.45
N GLY A 533 -35.88 15.74 37.58
CA GLY A 533 -35.84 14.28 37.65
C GLY A 533 -35.41 13.73 39.02
N ARG A 534 -35.81 12.49 39.33
CA ARG A 534 -35.17 11.70 40.39
C ARG A 534 -34.09 10.82 39.76
N LEU A 535 -32.82 11.11 40.04
CA LEU A 535 -31.69 10.32 39.55
C LEU A 535 -31.54 9.04 40.36
N SER A 536 -31.13 7.96 39.70
CA SER A 536 -30.66 6.76 40.40
C SER A 536 -29.28 7.03 41.02
N ALA A 537 -28.88 6.27 42.04
CA ALA A 537 -27.53 6.39 42.62
C ALA A 537 -26.41 6.11 41.58
N SER A 538 -26.69 5.26 40.58
CA SER A 538 -25.78 5.01 39.45
C SER A 538 -25.65 6.24 38.55
N ASP A 539 -26.76 6.87 38.19
CA ASP A 539 -26.74 8.07 37.34
C ASP A 539 -26.12 9.27 38.07
N SER A 540 -26.37 9.41 39.38
CA SER A 540 -25.73 10.47 40.17
C SER A 540 -24.22 10.32 40.16
N ARG A 541 -23.71 9.11 40.41
CA ARG A 541 -22.26 8.83 40.36
C ARG A 541 -21.69 9.07 38.97
N TYR A 542 -22.37 8.58 37.94
CA TYR A 542 -21.98 8.76 36.55
C TYR A 542 -21.82 10.24 36.18
N TRP A 543 -22.85 11.06 36.48
CA TRP A 543 -22.81 12.49 36.15
C TRP A 543 -21.78 13.24 36.98
N ALA A 544 -21.59 12.87 38.23
CA ALA A 544 -20.59 13.53 39.06
C ALA A 544 -19.16 13.22 38.59
N GLU A 545 -18.88 11.99 38.17
CA GLU A 545 -17.61 11.63 37.52
C GLU A 545 -17.39 12.43 36.23
N ARG A 546 -18.42 12.52 35.37
CA ARG A 546 -18.34 13.26 34.10
C ARG A 546 -18.12 14.75 34.31
N LEU A 547 -18.91 15.39 35.18
CA LEU A 547 -18.78 16.81 35.48
C LEU A 547 -17.44 17.12 36.15
N GLY A 548 -16.97 16.27 37.06
CA GLY A 548 -15.69 16.42 37.73
C GLY A 548 -14.48 16.27 36.79
N ALA A 549 -14.65 15.59 35.66
CA ALA A 549 -13.61 15.48 34.63
C ALA A 549 -13.57 16.69 33.68
N LEU A 550 -14.59 17.55 33.66
CA LEU A 550 -14.60 18.76 32.85
C LEU A 550 -13.67 19.82 33.47
N SER A 551 -12.92 20.52 32.62
CA SER A 551 -12.01 21.61 33.03
C SER A 551 -12.31 22.88 32.23
N PRO A 552 -13.43 23.58 32.50
CA PRO A 552 -13.77 24.81 31.80
C PRO A 552 -12.83 25.96 32.14
N ALA A 553 -12.54 26.81 31.15
CA ALA A 553 -11.83 28.06 31.37
C ALA A 553 -12.74 29.17 31.93
N ASP A 554 -14.05 29.12 31.66
CA ASP A 554 -15.05 30.10 32.10
C ASP A 554 -15.38 29.94 33.59
N PRO A 555 -15.10 30.94 34.45
CA PRO A 555 -15.43 30.90 35.88
C PRO A 555 -16.92 30.65 36.15
N ALA A 556 -17.84 31.16 35.31
CA ALA A 556 -19.27 30.91 35.49
C ALA A 556 -19.62 29.44 35.28
N ALA A 557 -19.00 28.78 34.30
CA ALA A 557 -19.15 27.34 34.09
C ALA A 557 -18.59 26.52 35.26
N VAL A 558 -17.44 26.92 35.83
CA VAL A 558 -16.88 26.28 37.05
C VAL A 558 -17.88 26.36 38.19
N GLY A 559 -18.42 27.56 38.48
CA GLY A 559 -19.38 27.74 39.57
C GLY A 559 -20.68 26.96 39.38
N ALA A 560 -21.17 26.86 38.14
CA ALA A 560 -22.31 26.02 37.81
C ALA A 560 -22.01 24.52 38.03
N ILE A 561 -20.87 24.02 37.55
CA ILE A 561 -20.44 22.63 37.74
C ILE A 561 -20.29 22.28 39.22
N ASP A 562 -19.69 23.15 40.02
CA ASP A 562 -19.50 22.91 41.45
C ASP A 562 -20.83 22.76 42.19
N VAL A 563 -21.83 23.58 41.88
CA VAL A 563 -23.18 23.44 42.46
C VAL A 563 -23.87 22.15 41.98
N LEU A 564 -23.67 21.75 40.72
CA LEU A 564 -24.19 20.47 40.21
C LEU A 564 -23.52 19.29 40.91
N LEU A 565 -22.21 19.30 41.12
CA LEU A 565 -21.48 18.26 41.86
C LEU A 565 -22.00 18.13 43.30
N LEU A 566 -22.29 19.26 43.95
CA LEU A 566 -22.92 19.26 45.27
C LEU A 566 -24.32 18.66 45.26
N ALA A 567 -25.15 19.00 44.27
CA ALA A 567 -26.48 18.41 44.13
C ALA A 567 -26.42 16.89 43.88
N LEU A 568 -25.33 16.40 43.27
CA LEU A 568 -25.07 14.98 43.06
C LEU A 568 -24.40 14.28 44.25
N GLY A 569 -24.07 15.01 45.32
CA GLY A 569 -23.45 14.49 46.54
C GLY A 569 -21.93 14.33 46.49
N GLU A 570 -21.28 14.86 45.44
CA GLU A 570 -19.82 14.85 45.28
C GLU A 570 -19.16 16.18 45.70
N ARG A 571 -17.83 16.20 45.68
CA ARG A 571 -17.04 17.39 46.03
C ARG A 571 -16.93 18.35 44.84
N PRO A 572 -16.94 19.68 45.07
CA PRO A 572 -16.66 20.64 44.03
C PRO A 572 -15.19 20.56 43.58
N THR A 573 -14.93 20.96 42.33
CA THR A 573 -13.63 20.85 41.63
C THR A 573 -12.64 21.96 41.97
N LEU A 574 -13.10 23.06 42.61
CA LEU A 574 -12.36 24.27 43.01
C LEU A 574 -10.82 24.20 42.97
N PRO A 575 -10.18 24.71 41.89
CA PRO A 575 -8.78 25.07 41.87
C PRO A 575 -8.58 26.52 42.38
N TRP A 576 -7.42 26.78 42.97
CA TRP A 576 -7.09 27.86 43.91
C TRP A 576 -7.03 29.28 43.29
N SER A 577 -7.30 30.30 44.12
CA SER A 577 -7.20 31.76 43.88
C SER A 577 -8.09 32.37 42.80
N LEU A 578 -9.39 32.50 43.09
CA LEU A 578 -10.26 33.42 42.35
C LEU A 578 -9.74 34.86 42.55
N THR A 579 -9.40 35.52 41.45
CA THR A 579 -9.19 36.98 41.46
C THR A 579 -10.54 37.70 41.64
N PRO A 580 -10.58 38.93 42.17
CA PRO A 580 -11.84 39.64 42.44
C PRO A 580 -12.80 39.76 41.24
N GLY A 581 -12.29 39.78 40.00
CA GLY A 581 -13.12 39.78 38.78
C GLY A 581 -13.73 38.41 38.47
N THR A 582 -12.96 37.33 38.62
CA THR A 582 -13.41 35.95 38.38
C THR A 582 -14.43 35.48 39.43
N THR A 583 -14.39 36.04 40.64
CA THR A 583 -15.37 35.78 41.70
C THR A 583 -16.80 36.13 41.26
N GLY A 584 -16.99 37.23 40.52
CA GLY A 584 -18.33 37.69 40.11
C GLY A 584 -19.01 36.74 39.14
N ASP A 585 -18.28 36.29 38.12
CA ASP A 585 -18.80 35.36 37.10
C ASP A 585 -18.99 33.95 37.67
N TYR A 586 -18.05 33.48 38.49
CA TYR A 586 -18.21 32.24 39.26
C TYR A 586 -19.49 32.26 40.10
N ARG A 587 -19.70 33.33 40.87
CA ARG A 587 -20.90 33.53 41.68
C ARG A 587 -22.16 33.50 40.84
N LYS A 588 -22.16 34.18 39.69
CA LYS A 588 -23.31 34.22 38.77
C LYS A 588 -23.69 32.82 38.29
N GLY A 589 -22.72 32.02 37.88
CA GLY A 589 -22.93 30.63 37.44
C GLY A 589 -23.47 29.73 38.56
N ALA A 590 -22.83 29.78 39.73
CA ALA A 590 -23.25 29.02 40.92
C ALA A 590 -24.69 29.36 41.33
N LEU A 591 -25.04 30.65 41.40
CA LEU A 591 -26.39 31.09 41.77
C LEU A 591 -27.45 30.74 40.73
N GLY A 592 -27.08 30.67 39.45
CA GLY A 592 -27.98 30.25 38.37
C GLY A 592 -28.50 28.83 38.60
N ILE A 593 -27.61 27.89 38.92
CA ILE A 593 -27.97 26.49 39.19
C ILE A 593 -28.61 26.32 40.58
N TRP A 594 -28.10 27.04 41.59
CA TRP A 594 -28.62 26.93 42.96
C TRP A 594 -30.11 27.27 43.06
N ARG A 595 -30.57 28.25 42.28
CA ARG A 595 -31.96 28.75 42.29
C ARG A 595 -32.95 27.86 41.55
N LEU A 596 -32.51 26.76 40.93
CA LEU A 596 -33.39 25.83 40.26
C LEU A 596 -34.34 25.12 41.25
N PRO A 597 -35.55 24.73 40.82
CA PRO A 597 -36.54 24.11 41.69
C PRO A 597 -36.21 22.63 41.94
N TRP A 598 -35.21 22.37 42.79
CA TRP A 598 -34.81 21.03 43.20
C TRP A 598 -35.93 20.31 43.98
N PRO A 599 -36.11 18.99 43.81
CA PRO A 599 -37.11 18.23 44.54
C PRO A 599 -36.73 18.14 46.02
N ASP A 600 -37.72 18.02 46.91
CA ASP A 600 -37.51 18.00 48.37
C ASP A 600 -36.42 16.97 48.77
N GLY A 601 -35.33 17.48 49.35
CA GLY A 601 -34.17 16.68 49.79
C GLY A 601 -33.11 16.37 48.72
N GLY A 602 -33.31 16.74 47.45
CA GLY A 602 -32.42 16.45 46.32
C GLY A 602 -31.66 17.66 45.76
N GLY A 603 -31.60 18.77 46.49
CA GLY A 603 -30.84 19.96 46.10
C GLY A 603 -29.44 20.02 46.71
N PRO A 604 -28.68 21.08 46.41
CA PRO A 604 -27.35 21.27 46.98
C PRO A 604 -27.36 21.68 48.47
N ALA A 605 -28.52 22.03 49.06
CA ALA A 605 -28.63 22.48 50.46
C ALA A 605 -28.25 21.42 51.53
N PRO A 606 -28.71 20.15 51.47
CA PRO A 606 -28.20 19.08 52.33
C PRO A 606 -26.68 18.86 52.19
N ALA A 607 -26.15 18.97 50.97
CA ALA A 607 -24.71 18.82 50.71
C ALA A 607 -23.89 19.98 51.28
N VAL A 608 -24.43 21.21 51.25
CA VAL A 608 -23.81 22.39 51.89
C VAL A 608 -23.76 22.24 53.41
N ALA A 609 -24.80 21.71 54.04
CA ALA A 609 -24.79 21.41 55.47
C ALA A 609 -23.69 20.38 55.82
N ALA A 610 -23.55 19.32 55.00
CA ALA A 610 -22.50 18.32 55.15
C ALA A 610 -21.08 18.88 54.87
N LEU A 611 -20.92 19.80 53.91
CA LEU A 611 -19.66 20.50 53.65
C LEU A 611 -19.24 21.40 54.81
N ARG A 612 -20.19 22.08 55.48
CA ARG A 612 -19.92 23.01 56.59
C ARG A 612 -19.20 22.31 57.75
N GLU A 613 -19.56 21.06 58.02
CA GLU A 613 -19.03 20.25 59.11
C GLU A 613 -17.61 19.70 58.84
N ARG A 614 -17.08 19.91 57.62
CA ARG A 614 -15.81 19.31 57.20
C ARG A 614 -14.58 20.22 57.48
N PRO A 615 -13.55 19.72 58.21
CA PRO A 615 -12.39 20.54 58.60
C PRO A 615 -11.52 21.05 57.44
N ASP A 616 -11.51 20.34 56.31
CA ASP A 616 -10.77 20.70 55.10
C ASP A 616 -11.41 21.87 54.34
N VAL A 617 -12.75 21.94 54.32
CA VAL A 617 -13.54 23.02 53.73
C VAL A 617 -13.30 24.33 54.48
N GLN A 618 -13.25 24.28 55.82
CA GLN A 618 -12.98 25.45 56.67
C GLN A 618 -11.59 26.06 56.46
N ARG A 619 -10.62 25.27 55.96
CA ARG A 619 -9.24 25.74 55.66
C ARG A 619 -9.09 26.31 54.25
N SER A 620 -10.01 26.00 53.34
CA SER A 620 -9.98 26.48 51.96
C SER A 620 -10.70 27.83 51.83
N GLU A 621 -10.01 28.85 51.33
CA GLU A 621 -10.58 30.19 51.10
C GLU A 621 -11.69 30.17 50.04
N GLY A 622 -11.49 29.46 48.92
CA GLY A 622 -12.50 29.33 47.88
C GLY A 622 -13.74 28.53 48.34
N ALA A 623 -13.56 27.53 49.19
CA ALA A 623 -14.69 26.79 49.73
C ALA A 623 -15.49 27.62 50.75
N ARG A 624 -14.81 28.48 51.54
CA ARG A 624 -15.47 29.47 52.40
C ARG A 624 -16.22 30.53 51.60
N GLU A 625 -15.68 30.96 50.46
CA GLU A 625 -16.34 31.90 49.56
C GLU A 625 -17.57 31.29 48.88
N LEU A 626 -17.48 30.05 48.38
CA LEU A 626 -18.64 29.32 47.89
C LEU A 626 -19.71 29.17 49.00
N LEU A 627 -19.33 28.77 50.22
CA LEU A 627 -20.25 28.71 51.35
C LEU A 627 -20.91 30.06 51.64
N ALA A 628 -20.13 31.16 51.66
CA ALA A 628 -20.65 32.50 51.89
C ALA A 628 -21.65 32.93 50.80
N ILE A 629 -21.34 32.64 49.52
CA ILE A 629 -22.24 32.91 48.39
C ILE A 629 -23.56 32.16 48.54
N LEU A 630 -23.50 30.88 48.91
CA LEU A 630 -24.68 30.02 49.03
C LEU A 630 -25.54 30.40 50.25
N GLU A 631 -24.90 30.74 51.38
CA GLU A 631 -25.54 31.19 52.63
C GLU A 631 -26.24 32.54 52.45
N GLU A 632 -25.62 33.51 51.77
CA GLU A 632 -26.23 34.82 51.48
C GLU A 632 -27.54 34.68 50.68
N THR A 633 -27.69 33.60 49.90
CA THR A 633 -28.91 33.32 49.13
C THR A 633 -29.91 32.38 49.78
N ALA A 634 -29.53 31.62 50.81
CA ALA A 634 -30.47 30.77 51.55
C ALA A 634 -31.52 31.61 52.33
N ASP A 635 -31.17 32.84 52.70
CA ASP A 635 -32.04 33.78 53.43
C ASP A 635 -32.87 34.70 52.52
N ALA A 636 -32.66 34.68 51.20
CA ALA A 636 -33.41 35.51 50.26
C ALA A 636 -34.70 34.77 49.82
N PRO A 637 -35.91 35.30 50.08
CA PRO A 637 -37.14 34.65 49.66
C PRO A 637 -37.18 34.53 48.14
N ALA A 638 -37.47 33.30 47.67
CA ALA A 638 -37.59 32.95 46.25
C ALA A 638 -38.65 33.81 45.54
N SER A 639 -38.23 34.98 45.05
CA SER A 639 -39.05 35.84 44.21
C SER A 639 -39.02 35.24 42.81
N ARG A 640 -40.12 34.57 42.44
CA ARG A 640 -40.32 34.00 41.09
C ARG A 640 -40.00 35.07 40.04
N PRO A 641 -39.08 34.82 39.08
CA PRO A 641 -38.89 35.70 37.96
C PRO A 641 -40.18 35.72 37.13
N ARG A 642 -40.68 36.93 36.85
CA ARG A 642 -41.86 37.17 36.02
C ARG A 642 -41.45 36.87 34.56
N PRO A 643 -42.19 36.04 33.81
CA PRO A 643 -41.84 35.76 32.42
C PRO A 643 -41.89 37.06 31.59
N PRO A 644 -40.98 37.24 30.62
CA PRO A 644 -41.03 38.38 29.72
C PRO A 644 -42.33 38.37 28.92
N SER A 645 -42.93 39.56 28.77
CA SER A 645 -44.17 39.76 28.04
C SER A 645 -43.99 39.46 26.54
N PRO A 646 -44.95 38.80 25.87
CA PRO A 646 -44.78 38.27 24.50
C PRO A 646 -44.86 39.32 23.37
N VAL A 647 -44.53 40.59 23.61
CA VAL A 647 -44.93 41.70 22.69
C VAL A 647 -43.77 42.28 21.85
N GLN A 648 -42.60 41.63 21.76
CA GLN A 648 -41.47 42.18 20.94
C GLN A 648 -40.80 41.21 19.96
N ALA A 649 -41.40 40.05 19.68
CA ALA A 649 -40.81 39.05 18.78
C ALA A 649 -41.29 39.12 17.32
N GLU A 650 -42.27 39.95 16.97
CA GLU A 650 -42.90 39.89 15.63
C GLU A 650 -42.34 40.84 14.56
N ASP A 651 -41.41 41.77 14.87
CA ASP A 651 -41.06 42.84 13.93
C ASP A 651 -39.67 42.73 13.27
N ARG A 652 -39.12 41.51 13.14
CA ARG A 652 -37.82 41.28 12.45
C ARG A 652 -37.83 40.24 11.32
N SER A 653 -38.99 39.69 10.96
CA SER A 653 -39.09 38.73 9.86
C SER A 653 -39.69 39.35 8.60
N ARG A 654 -38.97 40.28 7.95
CA ARG A 654 -39.21 40.68 6.55
C ARG A 654 -38.06 41.54 6.00
N ALA A 655 -36.89 40.91 5.85
CA ALA A 655 -35.85 41.39 4.95
C ALA A 655 -35.56 40.28 3.94
N THR A 656 -36.34 40.25 2.86
CA THR A 656 -36.03 39.42 1.69
C THR A 656 -34.81 40.03 1.02
N VAL A 657 -33.62 39.49 1.31
CA VAL A 657 -32.39 39.85 0.59
C VAL A 657 -32.47 39.17 -0.78
N THR A 658 -32.95 39.90 -1.77
CA THR A 658 -32.76 39.57 -3.19
C THR A 658 -31.29 39.76 -3.52
N ILE A 659 -30.50 38.68 -3.43
CA ILE A 659 -29.18 38.62 -4.08
C ILE A 659 -29.45 38.38 -5.56
N GLY A 660 -29.58 39.47 -6.30
CA GLY A 660 -29.45 39.45 -7.75
C GLY A 660 -27.96 39.40 -8.10
N GLU A 661 -27.38 38.20 -8.10
CA GLU A 661 -26.14 37.98 -8.84
C GLU A 661 -26.50 38.07 -10.33
N GLU A 662 -26.11 39.17 -10.97
CA GLU A 662 -26.04 39.24 -12.43
C GLU A 662 -25.11 38.12 -12.90
N ALA A 663 -25.70 37.02 -13.35
CA ALA A 663 -24.94 35.90 -13.90
C ALA A 663 -24.09 36.42 -15.07
N PRO A 664 -22.77 36.13 -15.11
CA PRO A 664 -21.95 36.49 -16.26
C PRO A 664 -22.57 35.89 -17.53
N PHE A 665 -22.62 36.67 -18.61
CA PHE A 665 -23.03 36.21 -19.94
C PHE A 665 -21.98 35.21 -20.48
N LEU A 666 -22.00 33.98 -19.97
CA LEU A 666 -21.19 32.88 -20.46
C LEU A 666 -21.90 32.25 -21.66
N GLN A 667 -21.14 31.91 -22.70
CA GLN A 667 -21.66 31.21 -23.89
C GLN A 667 -20.84 29.94 -24.13
N GLY A 668 -21.44 28.95 -24.80
CA GLY A 668 -20.75 27.74 -25.19
C GLY A 668 -20.31 26.87 -24.02
N ALA A 669 -19.06 26.40 -24.03
CA ALA A 669 -18.57 25.40 -23.07
C ALA A 669 -18.55 25.95 -21.64
N ASP A 670 -18.16 27.21 -21.48
CA ASP A 670 -18.03 27.86 -20.17
C ASP A 670 -19.39 28.00 -19.48
N ALA A 671 -20.45 28.24 -20.25
CA ALA A 671 -21.82 28.28 -19.71
C ALA A 671 -22.24 26.93 -19.13
N VAL A 672 -21.95 25.84 -19.86
CA VAL A 672 -22.26 24.48 -19.43
C VAL A 672 -21.41 24.08 -18.22
N VAL A 673 -20.11 24.36 -18.24
CA VAL A 673 -19.20 24.09 -17.12
C VAL A 673 -19.65 24.86 -15.88
N HIS A 674 -19.96 26.16 -16.01
CA HIS A 674 -20.44 26.97 -14.90
C HIS A 674 -21.75 26.43 -14.32
N GLN A 675 -22.71 26.01 -15.15
CA GLN A 675 -23.94 25.39 -14.65
C GLN A 675 -23.69 24.07 -13.91
N LEU A 676 -22.77 23.23 -14.40
CA LEU A 676 -22.37 22.01 -13.71
C LEU A 676 -21.70 22.33 -12.35
N CYS A 677 -20.81 23.32 -12.29
CA CYS A 677 -20.18 23.79 -11.06
C CYS A 677 -21.18 24.37 -10.05
N MET A 678 -22.16 25.16 -10.52
CA MET A 678 -23.22 25.69 -9.67
C MET A 678 -24.15 24.59 -9.15
N GLY A 679 -24.40 23.56 -9.97
CA GLY A 679 -25.11 22.36 -9.53
C GLY A 679 -24.35 21.61 -8.44
N TYR A 680 -23.03 21.44 -8.60
CA TYR A 680 -22.15 20.86 -7.59
C TYR A 680 -22.20 21.64 -6.26
N ARG A 681 -22.04 22.97 -6.30
CA ARG A 681 -22.13 23.82 -5.09
C ARG A 681 -23.48 23.73 -4.38
N ARG A 682 -24.55 23.40 -5.11
CA ARG A 682 -25.90 23.17 -4.57
C ARG A 682 -26.12 21.73 -4.07
N GLY A 683 -25.07 20.89 -4.04
CA GLY A 683 -25.15 19.50 -3.61
C GLY A 683 -25.84 18.57 -4.61
N LEU A 684 -25.98 18.97 -5.88
CA LEU A 684 -26.60 18.13 -6.89
C LEU A 684 -25.60 17.13 -7.47
N THR A 685 -26.08 15.93 -7.79
CA THR A 685 -25.29 14.93 -8.51
C THR A 685 -25.11 15.34 -9.97
N LEU A 686 -24.03 14.89 -10.61
CA LEU A 686 -23.77 15.10 -12.04
C LEU A 686 -24.98 14.69 -12.90
N ASP A 687 -25.62 13.57 -12.57
CA ASP A 687 -26.83 13.08 -13.27
C ASP A 687 -28.00 14.07 -13.19
N THR A 688 -28.18 14.70 -12.04
CA THR A 688 -29.21 15.72 -11.84
C THR A 688 -28.88 16.99 -12.61
N CYS A 689 -27.61 17.42 -12.59
CA CYS A 689 -27.16 18.58 -13.34
C CYS A 689 -27.31 18.36 -14.85
N VAL A 690 -26.88 17.20 -15.35
CA VAL A 690 -26.99 16.82 -16.77
C VAL A 690 -28.45 16.78 -17.24
N ARG A 691 -29.37 16.24 -16.44
CA ARG A 691 -30.80 16.24 -16.78
C ARG A 691 -31.44 17.63 -16.79
N ARG A 692 -30.84 18.59 -16.09
CA ARG A 692 -31.29 19.99 -16.01
C ARG A 692 -30.69 20.87 -17.10
N LEU A 693 -29.68 20.39 -17.84
CA LEU A 693 -29.19 21.06 -19.03
C LEU A 693 -30.27 20.94 -20.10
N ASP A 694 -31.00 22.02 -20.35
CA ASP A 694 -31.99 22.05 -21.41
C ASP A 694 -31.30 21.97 -22.79
N ALA A 695 -32.08 21.58 -23.80
CA ALA A 695 -31.57 21.44 -25.17
C ALA A 695 -31.11 22.77 -25.78
N ASP A 696 -31.57 23.91 -25.24
CA ASP A 696 -31.25 25.25 -25.71
C ASP A 696 -29.91 25.75 -25.13
N THR A 697 -29.53 25.28 -23.94
CA THR A 697 -28.30 25.61 -23.22
C THR A 697 -27.15 24.71 -23.66
N TRP A 698 -27.45 23.46 -24.02
CA TRP A 698 -26.44 22.52 -24.51
C TRP A 698 -26.86 21.83 -25.81
N PRO A 699 -26.67 22.47 -26.99
CA PRO A 699 -26.70 21.78 -28.27
C PRO A 699 -25.36 21.04 -28.43
N PRO A 700 -25.27 19.74 -28.08
CA PRO A 700 -23.99 19.11 -27.86
C PRO A 700 -23.38 18.76 -29.21
N THR A 701 -22.54 19.65 -29.74
CA THR A 701 -21.57 19.29 -30.77
C THR A 701 -20.43 18.51 -30.11
N ALA A 702 -19.74 17.66 -30.87
CA ALA A 702 -18.62 16.89 -30.34
C ALA A 702 -17.50 17.81 -29.80
N ALA A 703 -17.21 18.90 -30.51
CA ALA A 703 -16.21 19.88 -30.10
C ALA A 703 -16.58 20.59 -28.79
N LEU A 704 -17.85 21.00 -28.65
CA LEU A 704 -18.36 21.60 -27.41
C LEU A 704 -18.28 20.61 -26.24
N ALA A 705 -18.68 19.35 -26.46
CA ALA A 705 -18.62 18.31 -25.43
C ALA A 705 -17.17 18.03 -24.97
N VAL A 706 -16.20 18.02 -25.90
CA VAL A 706 -14.77 17.89 -25.54
C VAL A 706 -14.30 19.10 -24.72
N ALA A 707 -14.69 20.32 -25.09
CA ALA A 707 -14.34 21.52 -24.34
C ALA A 707 -14.92 21.50 -22.91
N VAL A 708 -16.19 21.09 -22.75
CA VAL A 708 -16.83 20.94 -21.43
C VAL A 708 -16.09 19.92 -20.56
N VAL A 709 -15.80 18.73 -21.08
CA VAL A 709 -15.09 17.68 -20.32
C VAL A 709 -13.70 18.14 -19.85
N ARG A 710 -12.96 18.86 -20.71
CA ARG A 710 -11.62 19.39 -20.39
C ARG A 710 -11.67 20.52 -19.36
N GLY A 711 -12.69 21.38 -19.44
CA GLY A 711 -12.85 22.52 -18.53
C GLY A 711 -13.47 22.14 -17.18
N LEU A 712 -14.21 21.03 -17.11
CA LEU A 712 -15.01 20.70 -15.93
C LEU A 712 -14.20 20.45 -14.67
N ALA A 713 -13.16 19.62 -14.72
CA ALA A 713 -12.40 19.28 -13.53
C ALA A 713 -11.66 20.50 -12.92
N PRO A 714 -10.90 21.30 -13.69
CA PRO A 714 -10.30 22.54 -13.16
C PRO A 714 -11.33 23.50 -12.58
N ALA A 715 -12.44 23.72 -13.27
CA ALA A 715 -13.48 24.62 -12.80
C ALA A 715 -14.16 24.13 -11.51
N LEU A 716 -14.37 22.82 -11.35
CA LEU A 716 -14.89 22.25 -10.11
C LEU A 716 -13.92 22.47 -8.94
N VAL A 717 -12.61 22.30 -9.16
CA VAL A 717 -11.59 22.58 -8.13
C VAL A 717 -11.61 24.06 -7.73
N GLU A 718 -11.68 24.99 -8.69
CA GLU A 718 -11.86 26.42 -8.40
C GLU A 718 -13.16 26.72 -7.63
N HIS A 719 -14.16 25.85 -7.73
CA HIS A 719 -15.44 25.95 -7.04
C HIS A 719 -15.50 25.15 -5.73
N GLY A 720 -14.36 24.67 -5.23
CA GLY A 720 -14.22 24.02 -3.92
C GLY A 720 -14.35 22.50 -3.93
N ALA A 721 -14.39 21.85 -5.10
CA ALA A 721 -14.33 20.39 -5.19
C ALA A 721 -12.91 19.87 -4.92
N SER A 722 -12.80 18.69 -4.30
CA SER A 722 -11.50 18.00 -4.26
C SER A 722 -11.06 17.58 -5.67
N PRO A 723 -9.75 17.43 -5.93
CA PRO A 723 -9.26 16.95 -7.22
C PRO A 723 -9.88 15.61 -7.66
N GLU A 724 -10.12 14.69 -6.72
CA GLU A 724 -10.72 13.39 -6.97
C GLU A 724 -12.18 13.51 -7.42
N ILE A 725 -12.99 14.29 -6.70
CA ILE A 725 -14.40 14.53 -7.06
C ILE A 725 -14.48 15.20 -8.44
N ALA A 726 -13.64 16.20 -8.68
CA ALA A 726 -13.57 16.89 -9.96
C ALA A 726 -13.22 15.94 -11.11
N GLN A 727 -12.27 15.02 -10.86
CA GLN A 727 -11.88 13.99 -11.82
C GLN A 727 -13.01 12.98 -12.07
N ASP A 728 -13.68 12.50 -11.01
CA ASP A 728 -14.82 11.56 -11.12
C ASP A 728 -15.97 12.15 -11.94
N TRP A 729 -16.28 13.43 -11.74
CA TRP A 729 -17.28 14.15 -12.54
C TRP A 729 -16.89 14.20 -14.02
N SER A 730 -15.63 14.49 -14.32
CA SER A 730 -15.15 14.53 -15.71
C SER A 730 -15.15 13.14 -16.37
N VAL A 731 -14.74 12.09 -15.64
CA VAL A 731 -14.73 10.71 -16.13
C VAL A 731 -16.15 10.20 -16.38
N GLU A 732 -17.07 10.42 -15.46
CA GLU A 732 -18.46 9.99 -15.62
C GLU A 732 -19.16 10.74 -16.76
N LEU A 733 -18.93 12.05 -16.89
CA LEU A 733 -19.46 12.81 -18.01
C LEU A 733 -18.92 12.30 -19.35
N THR A 734 -17.61 12.01 -19.40
CA THR A 734 -16.95 11.41 -20.57
C THR A 734 -17.58 10.06 -20.94
N ARG A 735 -17.85 9.21 -19.95
CA ARG A 735 -18.46 7.88 -20.15
C ARG A 735 -19.85 8.00 -20.78
N ARG A 736 -20.69 8.92 -20.29
CA ARG A 736 -22.05 9.17 -20.81
C ARG A 736 -22.06 9.76 -22.22
N LEU A 737 -21.16 10.71 -22.48
CA LEU A 737 -20.98 11.25 -23.83
C LEU A 737 -20.52 10.15 -24.79
N ALA A 738 -19.62 9.27 -24.36
CA ALA A 738 -19.13 8.17 -25.17
C ALA A 738 -20.14 7.03 -25.36
N SER A 739 -20.95 6.69 -24.35
CA SER A 739 -22.01 5.64 -24.44
C SER A 739 -23.13 6.04 -25.41
N GLY A 740 -23.27 7.34 -25.66
CA GLY A 740 -24.27 7.87 -26.59
C GLY A 740 -25.58 8.25 -25.91
N ASP A 741 -25.54 8.54 -24.60
CA ASP A 741 -26.70 9.01 -23.81
C ASP A 741 -27.26 10.32 -24.38
N PHE A 742 -26.40 11.12 -25.00
CA PHE A 742 -26.73 12.37 -25.72
C PHE A 742 -26.92 12.15 -27.23
N GLY A 743 -27.13 10.90 -27.66
CA GLY A 743 -27.30 10.49 -29.05
C GLY A 743 -26.10 9.71 -29.59
N ARG A 744 -26.36 8.55 -30.21
CA ARG A 744 -25.32 7.65 -30.76
C ARG A 744 -24.44 8.31 -31.83
N GLY A 745 -24.97 9.28 -32.58
CA GLY A 745 -24.22 10.03 -33.58
C GLY A 745 -23.17 10.95 -32.95
N LEU A 746 -23.57 11.66 -31.88
CA LEU A 746 -22.68 12.48 -31.09
C LEU A 746 -21.62 11.64 -30.39
N GLY A 747 -21.99 10.56 -29.69
CA GLY A 747 -21.02 9.76 -28.94
C GLY A 747 -19.89 9.18 -29.80
N ARG A 748 -20.18 8.79 -31.05
CA ARG A 748 -19.15 8.39 -32.02
C ARG A 748 -18.21 9.52 -32.41
N ARG A 749 -18.74 10.72 -32.67
CA ARG A 749 -17.94 11.91 -33.03
C ARG A 749 -17.13 12.41 -31.84
N PHE A 750 -17.75 12.47 -30.66
CA PHE A 750 -17.12 12.82 -29.39
C PHE A 750 -15.93 11.92 -29.08
N ARG A 751 -16.06 10.58 -29.14
CA ARG A 751 -14.93 9.68 -28.92
C ARG A 751 -13.74 9.98 -29.83
N ARG A 752 -14.00 10.21 -31.12
CA ARG A 752 -12.95 10.52 -32.09
C ARG A 752 -12.28 11.86 -31.81
N GLU A 753 -13.07 12.89 -31.52
CA GLU A 753 -12.56 14.23 -31.22
C GLU A 753 -11.83 14.28 -29.87
N LEU A 754 -12.34 13.59 -28.84
CA LEU A 754 -11.68 13.48 -27.54
C LEU A 754 -10.35 12.76 -27.67
N LEU A 755 -10.29 11.61 -28.36
CA LEU A 755 -9.02 10.91 -28.60
C LEU A 755 -8.03 11.82 -29.34
N THR A 756 -8.48 12.53 -30.37
CA THR A 756 -7.62 13.48 -31.10
C THR A 756 -7.09 14.58 -30.17
N ALA A 757 -7.96 15.17 -29.34
CA ALA A 757 -7.59 16.22 -28.40
C ALA A 757 -6.63 15.72 -27.31
N VAL A 758 -6.89 14.56 -26.71
CA VAL A 758 -6.05 13.97 -25.66
C VAL A 758 -4.69 13.56 -26.22
N THR A 759 -4.64 12.90 -27.39
CA THR A 759 -3.36 12.52 -28.00
C THR A 759 -2.52 13.74 -28.38
N THR A 760 -3.16 14.82 -28.82
CA THR A 760 -2.46 16.10 -29.10
C THR A 760 -1.94 16.72 -27.80
N ASP A 761 -2.77 16.83 -26.76
CA ASP A 761 -2.38 17.42 -25.47
C ASP A 761 -1.23 16.64 -24.79
N VAL A 762 -1.30 15.31 -24.80
CA VAL A 762 -0.23 14.44 -24.27
C VAL A 762 1.06 14.62 -25.06
N ARG A 763 0.99 14.67 -26.40
CA ARG A 763 2.17 14.91 -27.24
C ARG A 763 2.80 16.27 -26.95
N ASP A 764 2.00 17.32 -26.85
CA ASP A 764 2.49 18.68 -26.61
C ASP A 764 3.11 18.80 -25.21
N ARG A 765 2.49 18.22 -24.18
CA ARG A 765 3.04 18.18 -22.81
C ARG A 765 4.33 17.38 -22.73
N LEU A 766 4.41 16.23 -23.40
CA LEU A 766 5.64 15.43 -23.46
C LEU A 766 6.76 16.19 -24.19
N ALA A 767 6.44 16.95 -25.24
CA ALA A 767 7.41 17.80 -25.92
C ALA A 767 7.93 18.92 -25.01
N LEU A 768 7.05 19.57 -24.23
CA LEU A 768 7.43 20.57 -23.23
C LEU A 768 8.27 19.98 -22.10
N LEU A 769 7.91 18.79 -21.61
CA LEU A 769 8.68 18.08 -20.58
C LEU A 769 10.05 17.66 -21.10
N SER A 770 10.14 17.19 -22.35
CA SER A 770 11.42 16.88 -22.98
C SER A 770 12.31 18.12 -23.09
N ALA A 771 11.75 19.24 -23.57
CA ALA A 771 12.49 20.50 -23.68
C ALA A 771 12.94 21.03 -22.31
N ALA A 772 12.12 20.89 -21.26
CA ALA A 772 12.48 21.29 -19.90
C ALA A 772 13.51 20.34 -19.25
N ALA A 773 13.52 19.06 -19.62
CA ALA A 773 14.48 18.08 -19.11
C ALA A 773 15.87 18.22 -19.76
N ASP A 774 15.94 18.72 -21.00
CA ASP A 774 17.21 18.94 -21.71
C ASP A 774 18.02 20.12 -21.16
N GLU A 775 17.38 21.12 -20.54
CA GLU A 775 18.03 22.33 -20.00
C GLU A 775 17.99 22.44 -18.46
N GLY A 776 17.36 21.47 -17.76
CA GLY A 776 17.06 21.55 -16.33
C GLY A 776 17.83 20.58 -15.42
N PRO A 777 17.73 20.73 -14.08
CA PRO A 777 18.24 19.75 -13.13
C PRO A 777 17.54 18.38 -13.29
N PRO A 778 18.20 17.27 -12.88
CA PRO A 778 17.63 15.93 -13.04
C PRO A 778 16.27 15.80 -12.34
N LEU A 779 15.34 15.10 -13.00
CA LEU A 779 13.98 14.85 -12.49
C LEU A 779 14.02 14.20 -11.09
N SER A 780 13.21 14.74 -10.17
CA SER A 780 13.02 14.20 -8.83
C SER A 780 12.51 12.75 -8.87
N GLY A 781 12.63 12.03 -7.75
CA GLY A 781 12.10 10.67 -7.63
C GLY A 781 10.59 10.59 -7.89
N THR A 782 9.83 11.58 -7.41
CA THR A 782 8.38 11.70 -7.62
C THR A 782 8.04 11.91 -9.09
N HIS A 783 8.73 12.83 -9.78
CA HIS A 783 8.50 13.05 -11.22
C HIS A 783 8.76 11.79 -12.06
N ARG A 784 9.76 10.98 -11.68
CA ARG A 784 10.03 9.70 -12.34
C ARG A 784 8.93 8.68 -12.10
N GLN A 785 8.40 8.58 -10.88
CA GLN A 785 7.28 7.69 -10.56
C GLN A 785 6.00 8.09 -11.31
N ASP A 786 5.69 9.38 -11.39
CA ASP A 786 4.53 9.87 -12.14
C ASP A 786 4.65 9.57 -13.64
N LEU A 787 5.83 9.78 -14.23
CA LEU A 787 6.10 9.43 -15.63
C LEU A 787 6.01 7.92 -15.89
N GLN A 788 6.47 7.08 -14.95
CA GLN A 788 6.32 5.62 -15.02
C GLN A 788 4.85 5.20 -14.95
N ALA A 789 4.04 5.85 -14.10
CA ALA A 789 2.60 5.59 -14.02
C ALA A 789 1.89 5.96 -15.34
N VAL A 790 2.23 7.10 -15.94
CA VAL A 790 1.72 7.50 -17.26
C VAL A 790 2.13 6.49 -18.35
N HIS A 791 3.39 6.03 -18.33
CA HIS A 791 3.88 5.03 -19.29
C HIS A 791 3.11 3.71 -19.19
N ALA A 792 2.93 3.19 -17.97
CA ALA A 792 2.19 1.95 -17.74
C ALA A 792 0.73 2.03 -18.22
N GLU A 793 0.08 3.18 -18.07
CA GLU A 793 -1.30 3.36 -18.56
C GLU A 793 -1.35 3.47 -20.09
N LEU A 794 -0.38 4.13 -20.73
CA LEU A 794 -0.24 4.13 -22.18
C LEU A 794 -0.02 2.73 -22.73
N ASP A 795 0.83 1.92 -22.10
CA ASP A 795 1.06 0.53 -22.49
C ASP A 795 -0.23 -0.31 -22.40
N ARG A 796 -1.01 -0.16 -21.32
CA ARG A 796 -2.33 -0.81 -21.21
C ARG A 796 -3.27 -0.40 -22.33
N LEU A 797 -3.29 0.87 -22.72
CA LEU A 797 -4.12 1.37 -23.81
C LEU A 797 -3.66 0.83 -25.18
N LEU A 798 -2.36 0.72 -25.42
CA LEU A 798 -1.78 0.18 -26.66
C LEU A 798 -1.94 -1.35 -26.75
N ALA A 799 -1.82 -2.06 -25.63
CA ALA A 799 -2.04 -3.51 -25.53
C ALA A 799 -3.50 -3.91 -25.80
N ARG A 800 -4.45 -3.01 -25.51
CA ARG A 800 -5.86 -3.14 -25.93
C ARG A 800 -6.02 -2.84 -27.42
N SER A 801 -5.26 -3.51 -28.28
CA SER A 801 -5.58 -3.56 -29.70
C SER A 801 -6.96 -4.21 -29.87
N PRO A 802 -7.89 -3.61 -30.63
CA PRO A 802 -9.13 -4.27 -30.96
C PRO A 802 -8.79 -5.44 -31.88
N SER A 803 -8.67 -6.64 -31.31
CA SER A 803 -8.73 -7.87 -32.08
C SER A 803 -10.04 -7.80 -32.89
N GLY A 804 -9.91 -7.81 -34.21
CA GLY A 804 -11.01 -7.69 -35.16
C GLY A 804 -11.92 -8.92 -35.19
N GLU A 805 -12.26 -9.52 -34.05
CA GLU A 805 -13.32 -10.50 -33.97
C GLU A 805 -14.66 -9.78 -34.04
N ARG A 806 -15.15 -9.66 -35.29
CA ARG A 806 -16.57 -9.40 -35.54
C ARG A 806 -17.38 -10.43 -34.73
N PRO A 807 -18.36 -10.01 -33.92
CA PRO A 807 -19.25 -10.94 -33.24
C PRO A 807 -19.89 -11.84 -34.29
N GLN A 808 -19.64 -13.14 -34.22
CA GLN A 808 -20.34 -14.09 -35.07
C GLN A 808 -21.84 -13.92 -34.84
N HIS A 809 -22.55 -13.56 -35.91
CA HIS A 809 -24.01 -13.51 -35.92
C HIS A 809 -24.56 -14.85 -35.41
N ILE A 810 -25.10 -14.85 -34.20
CA ILE A 810 -25.93 -15.94 -33.67
C ILE A 810 -27.12 -16.06 -34.62
N ARG A 811 -27.10 -17.07 -35.49
CA ARG A 811 -28.23 -17.48 -36.31
C ARG A 811 -29.33 -17.97 -35.36
N TYR A 812 -30.38 -17.17 -35.21
CA TYR A 812 -31.64 -17.64 -34.64
C TYR A 812 -32.15 -18.83 -35.47
N ARG A 813 -32.17 -20.01 -34.85
CA ARG A 813 -32.77 -21.22 -35.38
C ARG A 813 -34.30 -21.03 -35.32
N LYS A 814 -34.94 -20.98 -36.48
CA LYS A 814 -36.41 -21.02 -36.62
C LYS A 814 -36.93 -22.28 -35.93
N ALA A 815 -37.90 -22.12 -35.03
CA ALA A 815 -38.71 -23.22 -34.53
C ALA A 815 -39.65 -23.67 -35.65
N ASP A 816 -39.50 -24.91 -36.10
CA ASP A 816 -40.49 -25.59 -36.91
C ASP A 816 -41.69 -25.97 -36.03
N ARG A 817 -42.88 -25.63 -36.53
CA ARG A 817 -44.15 -26.17 -36.07
C ARG A 817 -44.26 -27.61 -36.56
N HIS A 818 -44.35 -28.56 -35.64
CA HIS A 818 -45.31 -29.66 -35.70
C HIS A 818 -45.67 -30.13 -34.30
#